data_AF-A0A517QZB4-F1
#
_entry.id   AF-A0A517QZB4-F1
#
_cell.length_a   1.000
_cell.length_b   1.000
_cell.length_c   1.000
_cell.angle_alpha   90.00
_cell.angle_beta   90.00
_cell.angle_gamma   90.00
#
_symmetry.space_group_name_H-M   'P 1'
#
loop_
_entity.id
_entity.type
_entity.pdbx_description
1 polymer ?
#
loop_
_entity_poly.entity_id
_entity_poly.type
_entity_poly.pdbx_seq_one_letter_code
_entity_poly.pdbx_strand_id
1 'polypeptide(L)'
;MLQWNLRSRSARRRRRPEIKVEPLEQRVVLSADIPTINGIGNNLNNPDWGSTETELLRNTEAEYTDGTSSPAGDDRPSARVISNTVGDQESDATNDRYLTDYVWIWGQFIDHDIDLTEGASPAEEFNIDVPQGDPLFDPNGTGTQQIPLDRSIYEEDADGTRQQLNQITAFLDGSVIYGSDDVRASELRTFNGGKLKTSSGDLLPFNEAGLPNAGGPSDSLFLAGDVRANENAALTAMHTVWVREHNRIADELAAGDSSLNDEEIYQLARARVTAQLQAITYNEFLPALLGDGALAEYQGYDDSVNPGIANVFSTAAYRLGHSLLSPTLLRVNADGSTAADGNIALRDAFFNPSAVTDEGIDLLLRGASLQNAQELDTQIIDDVRNFLFGPPGAGGFDLASLNIQRGRDHGLADYNQARVDYGLEPVSSFSEITSDPILAAKLESLYGSVDNIDVWVGGLAEDHVPGSSVGELFQTIIADQFERIRDGDRFWYQNLYSGAELFEIDNTTLADVIERNTDIDGLQENVFFDRAVLRLELADFGTTQVEIAKSGQDLVISDRVSGSVLAVAAIQDLKQVVIVGTAANNERVTVRAGAAAAGLEGGILFYGSHGQRDRLIVTGTRHADTFVVDGHSVVLNGSEVQAFHVENLDLRARGGDDVMSVRRESAAKIRMFGGNGDDRLFGGEGWDLLSGGNGRDLLFGNGGNDDLRGGAGSDRIFGGAGDDFIDAGEGHDLVFGGRGADFILTGLGFDIAFGGPGHDTIDGRTDRRRVAKKPPAPRSGEPGSGKSDSDSKKHNRSRNDAPPQVAKRQELQSGESAKQHRSDAKSEQGRRRTGRGRA
;
A
#
# COMPACT_ATOMS: atom_id res chain seq x y z
N MET A 1 -3.96 -25.67 -18.41
CA MET A 1 -4.60 -26.56 -17.39
C MET A 1 -4.09 -26.22 -16.00
N LEU A 2 -4.73 -25.25 -15.34
CA LEU A 2 -4.46 -24.87 -13.95
C LEU A 2 -5.79 -24.79 -13.20
N GLN A 3 -6.31 -25.93 -12.74
CA GLN A 3 -7.54 -25.98 -11.94
C GLN A 3 -7.24 -25.59 -10.48
N TRP A 4 -7.08 -24.29 -10.26
CA TRP A 4 -6.86 -23.72 -8.93
C TRP A 4 -8.07 -23.97 -8.03
N ASN A 5 -7.89 -24.83 -7.04
CA ASN A 5 -8.90 -25.10 -6.02
C ASN A 5 -8.86 -24.02 -4.92
N LEU A 6 -9.18 -22.77 -5.29
CA LEU A 6 -9.71 -21.81 -4.32
C LEU A 6 -10.96 -22.41 -3.70
N ARG A 7 -10.85 -22.91 -2.46
CA ARG A 7 -11.92 -23.64 -1.78
C ARG A 7 -13.02 -22.69 -1.31
N SER A 8 -13.88 -22.28 -2.24
CA SER A 8 -15.19 -21.67 -2.03
C SER A 8 -15.29 -20.85 -0.73
N ARG A 9 -14.76 -19.63 -0.72
CA ARG A 9 -14.99 -18.67 0.36
C ARG A 9 -16.51 -18.47 0.47
N SER A 10 -17.12 -19.01 1.52
CA SER A 10 -18.56 -18.85 1.73
C SER A 10 -18.85 -17.39 2.07
N ALA A 11 -19.63 -16.69 1.25
CA ALA A 11 -20.05 -15.32 1.49
C ALA A 11 -20.62 -15.16 2.92
N ARG A 12 -19.80 -14.59 3.82
CA ARG A 12 -20.17 -14.27 5.20
C ARG A 12 -20.28 -12.77 5.27
N ARG A 13 -21.47 -12.29 5.66
CA ARG A 13 -21.71 -10.86 5.91
C ARG A 13 -20.62 -10.27 6.81
N ARG A 14 -19.76 -9.42 6.23
CA ARG A 14 -18.86 -8.52 6.95
C ARG A 14 -19.69 -7.66 7.92
N ARG A 15 -19.10 -7.20 9.03
CA ARG A 15 -19.80 -6.36 10.02
C ARG A 15 -19.56 -4.90 9.70
N ARG A 16 -20.62 -4.09 9.76
CA ARG A 16 -20.53 -2.63 9.57
C ARG A 16 -19.68 -1.98 10.67
N PRO A 17 -18.70 -1.14 10.32
CA PRO A 17 -18.17 -0.11 11.21
C PRO A 17 -19.26 0.90 11.60
N GLU A 18 -18.99 1.68 12.65
CA GLU A 18 -19.89 2.75 13.11
C GLU A 18 -19.21 4.11 12.83
N ILE A 19 -19.30 4.57 11.58
CA ILE A 19 -18.79 5.86 11.12
C ILE A 19 -19.63 6.99 11.74
N LYS A 20 -19.01 8.12 12.08
CA LYS A 20 -19.73 9.34 12.47
C LYS A 20 -20.28 10.03 11.22
N VAL A 21 -21.58 9.86 10.98
CA VAL A 21 -22.25 10.43 9.80
C VAL A 21 -22.88 11.79 10.12
N GLU A 22 -22.86 12.70 9.14
CA GLU A 22 -23.68 13.91 9.12
C GLU A 22 -25.20 13.64 9.37
N PRO A 23 -25.98 14.64 9.81
CA PRO A 23 -27.42 14.50 9.99
C PRO A 23 -28.13 14.11 8.68
N LEU A 24 -29.06 13.13 8.78
CA LEU A 24 -29.88 12.69 7.64
C LEU A 24 -30.61 13.84 6.90
N GLU A 25 -30.92 14.92 7.62
CA GLU A 25 -31.70 16.05 7.10
C GLU A 25 -30.93 16.90 6.09
N GLN A 26 -29.58 16.92 6.12
CA GLN A 26 -28.75 17.56 5.08
C GLN A 26 -28.69 16.69 3.81
N ARG A 27 -28.51 15.37 3.96
CA ARG A 27 -28.33 14.43 2.85
C ARG A 27 -29.55 14.33 1.91
N VAL A 28 -30.76 14.47 2.46
CA VAL A 28 -32.00 14.50 1.66
C VAL A 28 -32.11 15.74 0.76
N VAL A 29 -31.37 16.81 1.04
CA VAL A 29 -31.29 17.99 0.15
C VAL A 29 -30.38 17.69 -1.05
N LEU A 30 -29.23 17.03 -0.83
CA LEU A 30 -28.31 16.65 -1.90
C LEU A 30 -28.95 15.74 -2.94
N SER A 31 -29.83 14.82 -2.52
CA SER A 31 -30.54 13.89 -3.43
C SER A 31 -31.58 14.55 -4.38
N ALA A 32 -31.69 15.87 -4.39
CA ALA A 32 -32.53 16.63 -5.33
C ALA A 32 -31.73 17.44 -6.36
N ASP A 33 -30.42 17.62 -6.13
CA ASP A 33 -29.51 18.25 -7.09
C ASP A 33 -28.83 17.17 -7.94
N ILE A 34 -28.69 17.43 -9.23
CA ILE A 34 -28.01 16.55 -10.18
C ILE A 34 -26.68 17.24 -10.58
N PRO A 35 -25.54 16.54 -10.60
CA PRO A 35 -24.28 17.11 -11.10
C PRO A 35 -24.47 17.56 -12.56
N THR A 36 -24.01 18.76 -12.89
CA THR A 36 -23.92 19.22 -14.28
C THR A 36 -22.97 18.32 -15.08
N ILE A 37 -23.04 18.38 -16.41
CA ILE A 37 -22.12 17.65 -17.29
C ILE A 37 -20.74 18.32 -17.35
N ASN A 38 -20.66 19.62 -17.04
CA ASN A 38 -19.44 20.43 -17.10
C ASN A 38 -18.93 20.91 -15.73
N GLY A 39 -19.36 20.28 -14.63
CA GLY A 39 -18.94 20.58 -13.25
C GLY A 39 -19.46 21.88 -12.62
N ILE A 40 -19.99 22.83 -13.41
CA ILE A 40 -20.47 24.13 -12.90
C ILE A 40 -21.55 23.94 -11.82
N GLY A 41 -21.38 24.61 -10.69
CA GLY A 41 -22.30 24.57 -9.55
C GLY A 41 -22.08 23.41 -8.57
N ASN A 42 -20.96 22.70 -8.67
CA ASN A 42 -20.53 21.77 -7.61
C ASN A 42 -20.30 22.53 -6.30
N ASN A 43 -19.31 23.44 -6.26
CA ASN A 43 -19.15 24.37 -5.13
C ASN A 43 -20.22 25.50 -5.21
N LEU A 44 -20.91 25.78 -4.10
CA LEU A 44 -22.02 26.74 -4.06
C LEU A 44 -21.57 28.21 -3.85
N ASN A 45 -20.35 28.43 -3.35
CA ASN A 45 -19.78 29.76 -3.15
C ASN A 45 -18.97 30.21 -4.38
N ASN A 46 -18.30 29.27 -5.04
CA ASN A 46 -17.47 29.47 -6.22
C ASN A 46 -17.95 28.52 -7.34
N PRO A 47 -19.01 28.87 -8.11
CA PRO A 47 -19.68 27.94 -9.03
C PRO A 47 -18.79 27.35 -10.13
N ASP A 48 -17.71 28.03 -10.47
CA ASP A 48 -16.79 27.68 -11.55
C ASP A 48 -15.56 26.89 -11.03
N TRP A 49 -15.51 26.51 -9.75
CA TRP A 49 -14.42 25.66 -9.22
C TRP A 49 -14.57 24.21 -9.67
N GLY A 50 -13.59 23.74 -10.45
CA GLY A 50 -13.53 22.38 -10.97
C GLY A 50 -14.39 22.11 -12.22
N SER A 51 -15.00 23.14 -12.80
CA SER A 51 -15.68 23.03 -14.09
C SER A 51 -14.70 22.94 -15.27
N THR A 52 -15.23 22.64 -16.46
CA THR A 52 -14.50 22.72 -17.73
C THR A 52 -13.98 24.14 -18.04
N GLU A 53 -12.88 24.23 -18.79
CA GLU A 53 -12.31 25.47 -19.32
C GLU A 53 -11.87 26.45 -18.20
N THR A 54 -11.22 25.92 -17.15
CA THR A 54 -10.70 26.70 -16.00
C THR A 54 -9.17 26.60 -15.91
N GLU A 55 -8.51 27.64 -15.38
CA GLU A 55 -7.08 27.64 -15.09
C GLU A 55 -6.65 26.43 -14.22
N LEU A 56 -5.55 25.78 -14.60
CA LEU A 56 -4.84 24.82 -13.76
C LEU A 56 -4.20 25.54 -12.57
N LEU A 57 -4.38 25.00 -11.36
CA LEU A 57 -3.90 25.66 -10.14
C LEU A 57 -2.36 25.65 -10.07
N ARG A 58 -1.76 26.81 -9.79
CA ARG A 58 -0.32 26.89 -9.48
C ARG A 58 -0.07 26.72 -7.99
N ASN A 59 0.19 25.47 -7.61
CA ASN A 59 0.68 25.09 -6.28
C ASN A 59 2.22 25.22 -6.16
N THR A 60 2.92 25.50 -7.26
CA THR A 60 4.36 25.80 -7.33
C THR A 60 4.61 27.16 -8.00
N GLU A 61 5.83 27.70 -7.87
CA GLU A 61 6.25 28.88 -8.64
C GLU A 61 6.18 28.64 -10.17
N ALA A 62 6.07 29.73 -10.95
CA ALA A 62 5.93 29.72 -12.41
C ALA A 62 7.26 30.10 -13.09
N GLU A 63 8.09 29.11 -13.41
CA GLU A 63 9.39 29.31 -14.05
C GLU A 63 9.27 29.53 -15.56
N TYR A 64 9.00 30.77 -15.97
CA TYR A 64 9.17 31.21 -17.36
C TYR A 64 10.49 31.97 -17.54
N THR A 65 11.17 31.78 -18.67
CA THR A 65 12.51 32.36 -18.94
C THR A 65 12.50 33.90 -19.02
N ASP A 66 11.35 34.50 -19.35
CA ASP A 66 11.09 35.95 -19.27
C ASP A 66 10.28 36.37 -18.04
N GLY A 67 9.90 35.43 -17.18
CA GLY A 67 9.03 35.61 -16.02
C GLY A 67 7.53 35.67 -16.34
N THR A 68 7.09 35.43 -17.59
CA THR A 68 5.66 35.47 -17.93
C THR A 68 5.18 34.38 -18.89
N SER A 69 5.91 34.06 -19.96
CA SER A 69 5.38 33.18 -21.03
C SER A 69 6.44 32.47 -21.89
N SER A 70 7.67 32.98 -22.00
CA SER A 70 8.74 32.30 -22.74
C SER A 70 9.12 30.99 -22.03
N PRO A 71 9.04 29.82 -22.69
CA PRO A 71 9.22 28.51 -22.03
C PRO A 71 10.49 28.36 -21.18
N ALA A 72 10.42 27.48 -20.19
CA ALA A 72 11.51 27.20 -19.26
C ALA A 72 12.66 26.38 -19.90
N GLY A 73 13.79 26.28 -19.19
CA GLY A 73 14.83 25.30 -19.48
C GLY A 73 15.77 25.64 -20.65
N ASP A 74 15.87 26.91 -21.04
CA ASP A 74 16.89 27.44 -21.97
C ASP A 74 18.34 27.22 -21.45
N ASP A 75 18.48 26.96 -20.16
CA ASP A 75 19.70 26.66 -19.42
C ASP A 75 19.97 25.14 -19.25
N ARG A 76 18.97 24.30 -19.54
CA ARG A 76 18.98 22.83 -19.38
C ARG A 76 19.24 22.13 -20.74
N PRO A 77 19.68 20.86 -20.77
CA PRO A 77 19.80 20.13 -22.03
C PRO A 77 18.44 19.98 -22.74
N SER A 78 18.47 19.71 -24.06
CA SER A 78 17.27 19.29 -24.81
C SER A 78 16.63 18.06 -24.14
N ALA A 79 15.29 18.04 -24.10
CA ALA A 79 14.51 16.91 -23.60
C ALA A 79 14.93 15.56 -24.20
N ARG A 80 15.33 15.51 -25.48
CA ARG A 80 15.81 14.28 -26.14
C ARG A 80 17.19 13.83 -25.65
N VAL A 81 18.04 14.74 -25.19
CA VAL A 81 19.32 14.37 -24.56
C VAL A 81 19.07 13.74 -23.18
N ILE A 82 18.11 14.25 -22.43
CA ILE A 82 17.71 13.72 -21.11
C ILE A 82 17.06 12.34 -21.29
N SER A 83 16.06 12.21 -22.17
CA SER A 83 15.40 10.93 -22.52
C SER A 83 16.39 9.85 -22.98
N ASN A 84 17.35 10.19 -23.84
CA ASN A 84 18.42 9.25 -24.26
C ASN A 84 19.39 8.85 -23.13
N THR A 85 19.39 9.55 -21.99
CA THR A 85 20.36 9.34 -20.91
C THR A 85 19.76 8.62 -19.70
N VAL A 86 18.57 9.05 -19.23
CA VAL A 86 17.86 8.45 -18.08
C VAL A 86 16.65 7.62 -18.47
N GLY A 87 16.05 7.89 -19.64
CA GLY A 87 14.88 7.16 -20.17
C GLY A 87 15.17 5.85 -20.89
N ASP A 88 16.45 5.55 -21.16
CA ASP A 88 16.88 4.40 -21.96
C ASP A 88 16.73 3.07 -21.21
N GLN A 89 15.69 2.30 -21.57
CA GLN A 89 15.40 0.98 -20.97
C GLN A 89 16.07 -0.15 -21.77
N GLU A 90 17.13 -0.76 -21.23
CA GLU A 90 17.83 -1.87 -21.90
C GLU A 90 17.08 -3.22 -21.79
N SER A 91 16.16 -3.38 -20.82
CA SER A 91 15.40 -4.61 -20.58
C SER A 91 14.17 -4.37 -19.69
N ASP A 92 13.14 -5.21 -19.87
CA ASP A 92 11.94 -5.25 -19.05
C ASP A 92 12.27 -5.23 -17.53
N ALA A 93 11.65 -4.32 -16.79
CA ALA A 93 11.75 -4.22 -15.33
C ALA A 93 10.37 -4.54 -14.74
N THR A 94 10.25 -5.56 -13.89
CA THR A 94 8.99 -5.88 -13.21
C THR A 94 8.85 -5.04 -11.95
N ASN A 95 7.71 -4.37 -11.80
CA ASN A 95 7.41 -3.55 -10.62
C ASN A 95 7.57 -4.30 -9.29
N ASP A 96 8.23 -3.64 -8.33
CA ASP A 96 8.60 -4.11 -6.99
C ASP A 96 7.44 -4.63 -6.14
N ARG A 97 6.26 -4.02 -6.27
CA ARG A 97 5.01 -4.36 -5.56
C ARG A 97 4.13 -5.34 -6.36
N TYR A 98 4.64 -5.87 -7.47
CA TYR A 98 3.97 -6.79 -8.38
C TYR A 98 2.61 -6.25 -8.87
N LEU A 99 2.56 -4.94 -9.17
CA LEU A 99 1.40 -4.33 -9.79
C LEU A 99 1.18 -4.90 -11.20
N THR A 100 -0.07 -4.93 -11.64
CA THR A 100 -0.47 -5.40 -12.98
C THR A 100 -0.69 -4.23 -13.94
N ASP A 101 -0.81 -4.49 -15.24
CA ASP A 101 -1.16 -3.47 -16.24
C ASP A 101 -2.43 -2.66 -15.89
N TYR A 102 -3.32 -3.17 -15.02
CA TYR A 102 -4.45 -2.37 -14.53
C TYR A 102 -4.02 -1.08 -13.83
N VAL A 103 -2.81 -0.97 -13.26
CA VAL A 103 -2.35 0.30 -12.65
C VAL A 103 -2.26 1.42 -13.68
N TRP A 104 -1.68 1.19 -14.85
CA TRP A 104 -1.54 2.23 -15.88
C TRP A 104 -2.81 2.37 -16.71
N ILE A 105 -3.56 1.27 -16.97
CA ILE A 105 -4.86 1.34 -17.67
C ILE A 105 -5.86 2.16 -16.87
N TRP A 106 -5.94 1.96 -15.55
CA TRP A 106 -6.81 2.74 -14.67
C TRP A 106 -6.27 4.14 -14.44
N GLY A 107 -4.96 4.30 -14.21
CA GLY A 107 -4.33 5.63 -14.08
C GLY A 107 -4.63 6.53 -15.28
N GLN A 108 -4.48 6.01 -16.50
CA GLN A 108 -4.86 6.70 -17.73
C GLN A 108 -6.38 6.95 -17.81
N PHE A 109 -7.22 5.96 -17.48
CA PHE A 109 -8.68 6.14 -17.49
C PHE A 109 -9.16 7.19 -16.47
N ILE A 110 -8.42 7.41 -15.39
CA ILE A 110 -8.71 8.42 -14.37
C ILE A 110 -8.11 9.80 -14.70
N ASP A 111 -6.90 9.86 -15.28
CA ASP A 111 -6.33 11.07 -15.91
C ASP A 111 -7.35 11.66 -16.91
N HIS A 112 -7.94 10.77 -17.73
CA HIS A 112 -8.94 11.11 -18.72
C HIS A 112 -10.34 11.46 -18.14
N ASP A 113 -10.55 11.34 -16.84
CA ASP A 113 -11.76 11.80 -16.14
C ASP A 113 -11.58 13.21 -15.54
N ILE A 114 -10.33 13.58 -15.20
CA ILE A 114 -10.00 14.76 -14.40
C ILE A 114 -9.20 15.86 -15.11
N ASP A 115 -8.34 15.56 -16.09
CA ASP A 115 -7.64 16.61 -16.84
C ASP A 115 -7.43 16.38 -18.35
N LEU A 116 -7.42 17.51 -19.08
CA LEU A 116 -7.12 17.63 -20.50
C LEU A 116 -6.62 19.04 -20.80
N THR A 117 -5.47 19.15 -21.48
CA THR A 117 -4.97 20.42 -22.04
C THR A 117 -4.53 20.21 -23.48
N GLU A 118 -5.32 20.69 -24.44
CA GLU A 118 -5.03 20.66 -25.87
C GLU A 118 -3.97 21.71 -26.28
N GLY A 119 -3.58 21.68 -27.56
CA GLY A 119 -2.68 22.69 -28.14
C GLY A 119 -3.36 24.04 -28.38
N ALA A 120 -2.57 25.12 -28.33
CA ALA A 120 -3.03 26.48 -28.60
C ALA A 120 -3.60 26.64 -30.02
N SER A 121 -4.54 27.59 -30.18
CA SER A 121 -5.19 27.88 -31.46
C SER A 121 -5.15 29.39 -31.76
N PRO A 122 -4.35 29.87 -32.74
CA PRO A 122 -3.48 29.10 -33.63
C PRO A 122 -2.31 28.43 -32.90
N ALA A 123 -1.78 27.37 -33.50
CA ALA A 123 -0.64 26.61 -32.96
C ALA A 123 0.62 27.46 -32.79
N GLU A 124 1.32 27.24 -31.68
CA GLU A 124 2.62 27.81 -31.34
C GLU A 124 3.66 26.67 -31.30
N GLU A 125 4.55 26.59 -32.29
CA GLU A 125 5.59 25.55 -32.33
C GLU A 125 6.61 25.72 -31.19
N PHE A 126 6.87 24.66 -30.42
CA PHE A 126 7.91 24.55 -29.39
C PHE A 126 8.66 23.21 -29.49
N ASN A 127 9.09 22.90 -30.72
CA ASN A 127 9.73 21.64 -31.11
C ASN A 127 10.98 21.29 -30.27
N ILE A 128 11.22 19.99 -30.06
CA ILE A 128 12.36 19.46 -29.30
C ILE A 128 13.55 19.23 -30.24
N ASP A 129 14.70 19.86 -29.96
CA ASP A 129 15.93 19.67 -30.74
C ASP A 129 16.51 18.26 -30.57
N VAL A 130 16.70 17.55 -31.68
CA VAL A 130 17.33 16.21 -31.70
C VAL A 130 18.85 16.35 -31.72
N PRO A 131 19.60 15.67 -30.82
CA PRO A 131 21.06 15.75 -30.81
C PRO A 131 21.66 15.19 -32.11
N GLN A 132 22.71 15.84 -32.62
CA GLN A 132 23.32 15.47 -33.90
C GLN A 132 23.80 14.02 -33.89
N GLY A 133 23.24 13.20 -34.79
CA GLY A 133 23.58 11.78 -34.89
C GLY A 133 22.80 10.87 -33.95
N ASP A 134 21.67 11.32 -33.36
CA ASP A 134 20.70 10.43 -32.70
C ASP A 134 20.36 9.24 -33.63
N PRO A 135 20.51 7.98 -33.16
CA PRO A 135 20.44 6.81 -34.03
C PRO A 135 19.05 6.55 -34.63
N LEU A 136 18.00 7.19 -34.11
CA LEU A 136 16.61 6.97 -34.49
C LEU A 136 16.01 8.19 -35.18
N PHE A 137 16.29 9.39 -34.68
CA PHE A 137 15.71 10.64 -35.19
C PHE A 137 16.66 11.43 -36.11
N ASP A 138 17.99 11.40 -35.92
CA ASP A 138 18.99 12.01 -36.83
C ASP A 138 20.09 11.03 -37.29
N PRO A 139 19.76 9.85 -37.85
CA PRO A 139 20.75 8.82 -38.22
C PRO A 139 21.74 9.24 -39.32
N ASN A 140 21.52 10.41 -39.95
CA ASN A 140 22.41 10.99 -40.95
C ASN A 140 23.36 12.06 -40.38
N GLY A 141 23.25 12.39 -39.08
CA GLY A 141 24.09 13.40 -38.43
C GLY A 141 23.90 14.81 -38.98
N THR A 142 22.67 15.19 -39.36
CA THR A 142 22.35 16.50 -39.91
C THR A 142 22.47 17.62 -38.88
N GLY A 143 22.15 17.34 -37.61
CA GLY A 143 22.05 18.36 -36.56
C GLY A 143 20.93 19.38 -36.80
N THR A 144 19.90 18.99 -37.55
CA THR A 144 18.73 19.85 -37.90
C THR A 144 17.40 19.10 -37.85
N GLN A 145 17.33 17.98 -37.12
CA GLN A 145 16.07 17.28 -36.88
C GLN A 145 15.44 17.78 -35.58
N GLN A 146 14.12 17.76 -35.52
CA GLN A 146 13.36 18.09 -34.32
C GLN A 146 12.19 17.11 -34.17
N ILE A 147 11.76 16.86 -32.93
CA ILE A 147 10.49 16.19 -32.64
C ILE A 147 9.44 17.31 -32.46
N PRO A 148 8.32 17.29 -33.20
CA PRO A 148 7.35 18.38 -33.16
C PRO A 148 6.57 18.41 -31.84
N LEU A 149 6.28 19.63 -31.36
CA LEU A 149 5.39 19.89 -30.22
C LEU A 149 4.76 21.28 -30.41
N ASP A 150 3.44 21.37 -30.27
CA ASP A 150 2.74 22.65 -30.15
C ASP A 150 2.50 22.99 -28.67
N ARG A 151 2.67 24.26 -28.27
CA ARG A 151 2.37 24.75 -26.91
C ARG A 151 0.90 24.57 -26.55
N SER A 152 0.63 24.42 -25.25
CA SER A 152 -0.73 24.23 -24.72
C SER A 152 -1.58 25.50 -24.75
N ILE A 153 -2.91 25.31 -24.83
CA ILE A 153 -3.91 26.38 -24.67
C ILE A 153 -3.76 27.10 -23.33
N TYR A 154 -4.06 28.40 -23.30
CA TYR A 154 -3.81 29.27 -22.15
C TYR A 154 -4.72 30.50 -22.10
N GLU A 155 -4.80 31.10 -20.91
CA GLU A 155 -5.14 32.52 -20.70
C GLU A 155 -3.96 33.26 -20.04
N GLU A 156 -4.04 34.58 -19.93
CA GLU A 156 -3.06 35.44 -19.25
C GLU A 156 -3.66 35.94 -17.93
N ASP A 157 -2.94 35.77 -16.81
CA ASP A 157 -3.39 36.24 -15.51
C ASP A 157 -3.29 37.78 -15.33
N ALA A 158 -3.61 38.26 -14.13
CA ALA A 158 -3.64 39.70 -13.81
C ALA A 158 -2.27 40.41 -13.94
N ASP A 159 -1.14 39.69 -13.86
CA ASP A 159 0.21 40.21 -14.05
C ASP A 159 0.78 39.88 -15.45
N GLY A 160 0.07 39.07 -16.24
CA GLY A 160 0.41 38.68 -17.61
C GLY A 160 1.13 37.33 -17.74
N THR A 161 1.07 36.48 -16.71
CA THR A 161 1.66 35.13 -16.73
C THR A 161 0.76 34.16 -17.48
N ARG A 162 1.35 33.24 -18.25
CA ARG A 162 0.63 32.20 -19.00
C ARG A 162 0.06 31.13 -18.06
N GLN A 163 -1.26 31.01 -18.01
CA GLN A 163 -1.97 29.99 -17.24
C GLN A 163 -2.63 28.99 -18.19
N GLN A 164 -2.29 27.70 -18.12
CA GLN A 164 -2.91 26.66 -18.95
C GLN A 164 -4.27 26.24 -18.41
N LEU A 165 -5.18 25.86 -19.31
CA LEU A 165 -6.54 25.46 -18.96
C LEU A 165 -6.65 23.94 -18.79
N ASN A 166 -7.53 23.51 -17.88
CA ASN A 166 -8.17 22.21 -17.94
C ASN A 166 -9.47 22.33 -18.74
N GLN A 167 -9.63 21.53 -19.78
CA GLN A 167 -10.77 21.57 -20.69
C GLN A 167 -11.86 20.54 -20.34
N ILE A 168 -11.58 19.59 -19.44
CA ILE A 168 -12.57 18.72 -18.81
C ILE A 168 -12.80 19.10 -17.34
N THR A 169 -13.77 18.47 -16.69
CA THR A 169 -14.04 18.66 -15.25
C THR A 169 -12.89 18.17 -14.39
N ALA A 170 -12.55 18.90 -13.32
CA ALA A 170 -11.56 18.44 -12.33
C ALA A 170 -12.08 17.34 -11.37
N PHE A 171 -13.34 16.97 -11.49
CA PHE A 171 -14.02 16.02 -10.61
C PHE A 171 -13.91 14.59 -11.14
N LEU A 172 -13.84 13.62 -10.23
CA LEU A 172 -14.10 12.22 -10.55
C LEU A 172 -15.61 11.98 -10.65
N ASP A 173 -16.24 12.60 -11.65
CA ASP A 173 -17.68 12.56 -11.88
C ASP A 173 -18.11 11.55 -12.97
N GLY A 174 -17.13 10.94 -13.66
CA GLY A 174 -17.36 10.05 -14.79
C GLY A 174 -17.45 10.75 -16.15
N SER A 175 -16.99 12.00 -16.30
CA SER A 175 -16.84 12.69 -17.58
C SER A 175 -16.12 11.85 -18.65
N VAL A 176 -15.21 10.95 -18.29
CA VAL A 176 -14.55 9.96 -19.16
C VAL A 176 -15.55 8.99 -19.84
N ILE A 177 -16.69 8.74 -19.20
CA ILE A 177 -17.82 7.94 -19.70
C ILE A 177 -18.88 8.84 -20.34
N TYR A 178 -19.23 9.94 -19.67
CA TYR A 178 -20.45 10.72 -19.95
C TYR A 178 -20.23 11.98 -20.80
N GLY A 179 -18.99 12.44 -20.95
CA GLY A 179 -18.61 13.69 -21.59
C GLY A 179 -18.54 14.84 -20.59
N SER A 180 -17.70 15.83 -20.90
CA SER A 180 -17.63 17.12 -20.20
C SER A 180 -18.52 18.21 -20.82
N ASP A 181 -19.20 17.92 -21.94
CA ASP A 181 -20.09 18.87 -22.64
C ASP A 181 -21.47 18.27 -23.00
N ASP A 182 -22.52 19.11 -22.98
CA ASP A 182 -23.91 18.71 -23.24
C ASP A 182 -24.13 18.07 -24.62
N VAL A 183 -23.33 18.41 -25.63
CA VAL A 183 -23.48 17.88 -27.00
C VAL A 183 -22.94 16.46 -27.06
N ARG A 184 -21.76 16.20 -26.50
CA ARG A 184 -21.21 14.85 -26.36
C ARG A 184 -22.05 13.98 -25.45
N ALA A 185 -22.45 14.49 -24.28
CA ALA A 185 -23.31 13.76 -23.35
C ALA A 185 -24.67 13.38 -23.97
N SER A 186 -25.24 14.28 -24.79
CA SER A 186 -26.43 13.97 -25.58
C SER A 186 -26.16 12.93 -26.66
N GLU A 187 -25.04 13.02 -27.38
CA GLU A 187 -24.72 12.08 -28.45
C GLU A 187 -24.32 10.68 -27.94
N LEU A 188 -23.89 10.54 -26.69
CA LEU A 188 -23.65 9.24 -26.07
C LEU A 188 -24.93 8.53 -25.60
N ARG A 189 -26.07 9.22 -25.47
CA ARG A 189 -27.33 8.67 -24.93
C ARG A 189 -28.26 8.08 -25.99
N THR A 190 -28.99 7.04 -25.63
CA THR A 190 -30.09 6.48 -26.43
C THR A 190 -31.40 7.24 -26.28
N PHE A 191 -31.56 7.99 -25.17
CA PHE A 191 -32.83 8.56 -24.70
C PHE A 191 -33.98 7.54 -24.60
N ASN A 192 -33.64 6.27 -24.30
CA ASN A 192 -34.61 5.21 -24.05
C ASN A 192 -34.13 4.24 -22.94
N GLY A 193 -34.80 4.28 -21.78
CA GLY A 193 -34.49 3.41 -20.64
C GLY A 193 -33.24 3.83 -19.84
N GLY A 194 -32.83 5.09 -19.96
CA GLY A 194 -31.68 5.68 -19.27
C GLY A 194 -30.31 5.28 -19.83
N LYS A 195 -30.27 4.62 -21.00
CA LYS A 195 -29.08 3.93 -21.52
C LYS A 195 -28.17 4.77 -22.40
N LEU A 196 -26.88 4.47 -22.33
CA LEU A 196 -25.86 4.88 -23.30
C LEU A 196 -25.94 4.02 -24.57
N LYS A 197 -25.56 4.59 -25.72
CA LYS A 197 -25.47 3.88 -27.00
C LYS A 197 -24.37 2.82 -26.94
N THR A 198 -24.54 1.72 -27.67
CA THR A 198 -23.51 0.71 -27.93
C THR A 198 -23.48 0.36 -29.42
N SER A 199 -22.37 -0.19 -29.89
CA SER A 199 -22.27 -0.83 -31.22
C SER A 199 -22.35 -2.36 -31.10
N SER A 200 -22.05 -3.09 -32.19
CA SER A 200 -22.17 -4.55 -32.22
C SER A 200 -21.26 -5.24 -31.20
N GLY A 201 -21.82 -6.18 -30.41
CA GLY A 201 -21.08 -6.84 -29.32
C GLY A 201 -21.06 -6.05 -28.02
N ASP A 202 -21.96 -5.08 -27.86
CA ASP A 202 -22.02 -4.16 -26.71
C ASP A 202 -20.66 -3.48 -26.44
N LEU A 203 -20.03 -3.06 -27.54
CA LEU A 203 -18.87 -2.19 -27.57
C LEU A 203 -19.32 -0.72 -27.55
N LEU A 204 -18.38 0.22 -27.41
CA LEU A 204 -18.63 1.66 -27.56
C LEU A 204 -19.35 1.99 -28.89
N PRO A 205 -20.15 3.07 -28.96
CA PRO A 205 -20.68 3.57 -30.22
C PRO A 205 -19.54 4.09 -31.12
N PHE A 206 -19.76 4.15 -32.43
CA PHE A 206 -18.84 4.80 -33.36
C PHE A 206 -19.13 6.31 -33.45
N ASN A 207 -18.12 7.10 -33.80
CA ASN A 207 -18.22 8.56 -33.94
C ASN A 207 -18.92 8.98 -35.26
N GLU A 208 -20.12 8.44 -35.52
CA GLU A 208 -20.94 8.75 -36.69
C GLU A 208 -21.33 10.24 -36.78
N ALA A 209 -21.29 10.95 -35.64
CA ALA A 209 -21.55 12.38 -35.54
C ALA A 209 -20.35 13.26 -35.94
N GLY A 210 -19.14 12.72 -36.04
CA GLY A 210 -17.92 13.47 -36.38
C GLY A 210 -17.50 14.49 -35.32
N LEU A 211 -17.69 14.17 -34.04
CA LEU A 211 -17.22 14.99 -32.91
C LEU A 211 -15.68 14.97 -32.82
N PRO A 212 -15.04 15.99 -32.20
CA PRO A 212 -13.58 16.02 -32.01
C PRO A 212 -13.11 14.81 -31.19
N ASN A 213 -12.15 14.05 -31.69
CA ASN A 213 -11.48 12.95 -30.99
C ASN A 213 -9.97 13.04 -31.28
N ALA A 214 -9.14 12.49 -30.40
CA ALA A 214 -7.77 12.13 -30.74
C ALA A 214 -7.78 11.11 -31.89
N GLY A 215 -6.91 11.29 -32.89
CA GLY A 215 -7.00 10.59 -34.17
C GLY A 215 -7.97 11.22 -35.19
N GLY A 216 -8.75 12.23 -34.78
CA GLY A 216 -9.64 13.03 -35.64
C GLY A 216 -11.11 12.57 -35.63
N PRO A 217 -12.01 13.33 -36.29
CA PRO A 217 -13.46 13.10 -36.30
C PRO A 217 -13.88 11.99 -37.27
N SER A 218 -13.25 10.82 -37.18
CA SER A 218 -13.47 9.68 -38.09
C SER A 218 -14.61 8.78 -37.59
N ASP A 219 -15.53 8.41 -38.48
CA ASP A 219 -16.60 7.43 -38.21
C ASP A 219 -16.07 6.00 -37.96
N SER A 220 -14.80 5.74 -38.29
CA SER A 220 -14.09 4.50 -37.96
C SER A 220 -13.64 4.40 -36.50
N LEU A 221 -13.66 5.49 -35.73
CA LEU A 221 -13.24 5.54 -34.33
C LEU A 221 -14.46 5.43 -33.40
N PHE A 222 -14.25 4.90 -32.20
CA PHE A 222 -15.25 4.88 -31.14
C PHE A 222 -15.51 6.29 -30.58
N LEU A 223 -16.66 6.48 -29.95
CA LEU A 223 -17.03 7.68 -29.21
C LEU A 223 -17.27 7.30 -27.74
N ALA A 224 -16.66 8.05 -26.82
CA ALA A 224 -16.86 7.99 -25.38
C ALA A 224 -16.89 9.41 -24.81
N GLY A 225 -16.94 9.54 -23.48
CA GLY A 225 -16.96 10.83 -22.79
C GLY A 225 -15.68 11.64 -22.96
N ASP A 226 -14.51 11.01 -22.76
CA ASP A 226 -13.23 11.61 -23.13
C ASP A 226 -12.93 11.48 -24.64
N VAL A 227 -12.15 12.44 -25.16
CA VAL A 227 -11.77 12.54 -26.58
C VAL A 227 -10.65 11.59 -26.99
N ARG A 228 -9.86 11.08 -26.03
CA ARG A 228 -8.71 10.19 -26.20
C ARG A 228 -9.06 8.70 -26.05
N ALA A 229 -10.32 8.32 -25.87
CA ALA A 229 -10.77 6.93 -25.64
C ALA A 229 -10.34 5.85 -26.66
N ASN A 230 -9.85 6.26 -27.84
CA ASN A 230 -9.28 5.40 -28.87
C ASN A 230 -7.75 5.27 -28.80
N GLU A 231 -7.10 5.96 -27.86
CA GLU A 231 -5.64 6.11 -27.82
C GLU A 231 -4.94 4.76 -27.82
N ASN A 232 -5.35 3.82 -26.98
CA ASN A 232 -4.92 2.42 -27.07
C ASN A 232 -6.07 1.44 -26.77
N ALA A 233 -5.95 0.22 -27.29
CA ALA A 233 -6.99 -0.81 -27.19
C ALA A 233 -7.35 -1.23 -25.75
N ALA A 234 -6.43 -1.12 -24.78
CA ALA A 234 -6.71 -1.47 -23.38
C ALA A 234 -7.55 -0.38 -22.69
N LEU A 235 -7.26 0.90 -22.95
CA LEU A 235 -8.11 2.03 -22.55
C LEU A 235 -9.52 1.90 -23.16
N THR A 236 -9.62 1.63 -24.47
CA THR A 236 -10.90 1.38 -25.17
C THR A 236 -11.70 0.24 -24.53
N ALA A 237 -11.02 -0.83 -24.08
CA ALA A 237 -11.64 -1.92 -23.35
C ALA A 237 -12.18 -1.46 -21.98
N MET A 238 -11.45 -0.62 -21.24
CA MET A 238 -11.89 -0.06 -19.96
C MET A 238 -13.15 0.81 -20.12
N HIS A 239 -13.16 1.77 -21.06
CA HIS A 239 -14.38 2.55 -21.37
C HIS A 239 -15.59 1.64 -21.69
N THR A 240 -15.36 0.54 -22.43
CA THR A 240 -16.42 -0.40 -22.79
C THR A 240 -17.03 -1.10 -21.56
N VAL A 241 -16.22 -1.51 -20.58
CA VAL A 241 -16.71 -2.11 -19.32
C VAL A 241 -17.64 -1.14 -18.59
N TRP A 242 -17.28 0.14 -18.52
CA TRP A 242 -18.07 1.14 -17.79
C TRP A 242 -19.37 1.54 -18.50
N VAL A 243 -19.39 1.59 -19.83
CA VAL A 243 -20.64 1.74 -20.60
C VAL A 243 -21.58 0.54 -20.40
N ARG A 244 -21.04 -0.67 -20.24
CA ARG A 244 -21.81 -1.87 -19.88
C ARG A 244 -22.36 -1.79 -18.44
N GLU A 245 -21.55 -1.42 -17.45
CA GLU A 245 -21.99 -1.31 -16.04
C GLU A 245 -23.11 -0.26 -15.88
N HIS A 246 -23.00 0.90 -16.55
CA HIS A 246 -24.07 1.90 -16.62
C HIS A 246 -25.37 1.30 -17.19
N ASN A 247 -25.28 0.62 -18.33
CA ASN A 247 -26.44 0.03 -19.00
C ASN A 247 -27.05 -1.16 -18.21
N ARG A 248 -26.25 -1.86 -17.41
CA ARG A 248 -26.68 -2.91 -16.46
C ARG A 248 -27.45 -2.29 -15.28
N ILE A 249 -26.92 -1.23 -14.67
CA ILE A 249 -27.57 -0.51 -13.56
C ILE A 249 -28.87 0.15 -14.04
N ALA A 250 -28.90 0.71 -15.26
CA ALA A 250 -30.11 1.27 -15.86
C ALA A 250 -31.24 0.21 -16.02
N ASP A 251 -30.91 -1.02 -16.45
CA ASP A 251 -31.89 -2.12 -16.48
C ASP A 251 -32.38 -2.52 -15.07
N GLU A 252 -31.49 -2.56 -14.08
CA GLU A 252 -31.86 -2.88 -12.69
C GLU A 252 -32.78 -1.83 -12.06
N LEU A 253 -32.52 -0.54 -12.32
CA LEU A 253 -33.37 0.57 -11.90
C LEU A 253 -34.75 0.50 -12.58
N ALA A 254 -34.78 0.31 -13.91
CA ALA A 254 -36.03 0.19 -14.68
C ALA A 254 -36.88 -1.04 -14.29
N ALA A 255 -36.22 -2.13 -13.87
CA ALA A 255 -36.89 -3.33 -13.35
C ALA A 255 -37.31 -3.18 -11.87
N GLY A 256 -36.59 -2.37 -11.09
CA GLY A 256 -36.86 -2.12 -9.67
C GLY A 256 -38.02 -1.15 -9.44
N ASP A 257 -38.10 -0.05 -10.18
CA ASP A 257 -39.19 0.92 -10.12
C ASP A 257 -39.66 1.35 -11.52
N SER A 258 -40.80 0.81 -11.95
CA SER A 258 -41.43 1.12 -13.24
C SER A 258 -42.17 2.47 -13.29
N SER A 259 -42.00 3.34 -12.29
CA SER A 259 -42.47 4.73 -12.31
C SER A 259 -41.41 5.74 -12.76
N LEU A 260 -40.12 5.36 -12.76
CA LEU A 260 -39.01 6.20 -13.24
C LEU A 260 -39.07 6.41 -14.76
N ASN A 261 -38.70 7.60 -15.22
CA ASN A 261 -38.55 7.92 -16.64
C ASN A 261 -37.08 7.85 -17.11
N ASP A 262 -36.84 8.05 -18.41
CA ASP A 262 -35.50 7.95 -19.03
C ASP A 262 -34.44 8.79 -18.30
N GLU A 263 -34.75 10.04 -17.98
CA GLU A 263 -33.80 10.95 -17.34
C GLU A 263 -33.52 10.54 -15.89
N GLU A 264 -34.54 10.10 -15.15
CA GLU A 264 -34.40 9.62 -13.78
C GLU A 264 -33.54 8.35 -13.73
N ILE A 265 -33.74 7.42 -14.67
CA ILE A 265 -32.92 6.20 -14.77
C ILE A 265 -31.48 6.55 -15.17
N TYR A 266 -31.28 7.44 -16.16
CA TYR A 266 -29.95 7.86 -16.61
C TYR A 266 -29.13 8.51 -15.49
N GLN A 267 -29.71 9.47 -14.77
CA GLN A 267 -28.98 10.20 -13.72
C GLN A 267 -28.73 9.34 -12.48
N LEU A 268 -29.66 8.44 -12.11
CA LEU A 268 -29.44 7.46 -11.04
C LEU A 268 -28.36 6.43 -11.43
N ALA A 269 -28.30 6.00 -12.70
CA ALA A 269 -27.26 5.12 -13.20
C ALA A 269 -25.89 5.82 -13.26
N ARG A 270 -25.81 7.08 -13.74
CA ARG A 270 -24.60 7.92 -13.68
C ARG A 270 -24.09 8.04 -12.25
N ALA A 271 -24.90 8.54 -11.32
CA ALA A 271 -24.49 8.74 -9.93
C ALA A 271 -23.98 7.45 -9.27
N ARG A 272 -24.56 6.28 -9.60
CA ARG A 272 -24.13 4.98 -9.04
C ARG A 272 -22.82 4.48 -9.67
N VAL A 273 -22.60 4.71 -10.96
CA VAL A 273 -21.33 4.42 -11.64
C VAL A 273 -20.21 5.36 -11.18
N THR A 274 -20.47 6.67 -11.13
CA THR A 274 -19.56 7.66 -10.55
C THR A 274 -19.12 7.27 -9.14
N ALA A 275 -20.06 6.81 -8.30
CA ALA A 275 -19.75 6.31 -6.96
C ALA A 275 -18.85 5.06 -6.96
N GLN A 276 -18.98 4.16 -7.95
CA GLN A 276 -18.08 3.02 -8.11
C GLN A 276 -16.68 3.46 -8.57
N LEU A 277 -16.56 4.42 -9.51
CA LEU A 277 -15.28 5.01 -9.92
C LEU A 277 -14.55 5.64 -8.73
N GLN A 278 -15.27 6.46 -7.95
CA GLN A 278 -14.75 7.11 -6.74
C GLN A 278 -14.33 6.08 -5.69
N ALA A 279 -15.14 5.05 -5.42
CA ALA A 279 -14.78 4.01 -4.46
C ALA A 279 -13.54 3.20 -4.88
N ILE A 280 -13.48 2.71 -6.13
CA ILE A 280 -12.35 1.93 -6.64
C ILE A 280 -11.07 2.77 -6.65
N THR A 281 -11.15 4.05 -7.05
CA THR A 281 -9.98 4.93 -7.12
C THR A 281 -9.31 5.10 -5.76
N TYR A 282 -10.08 5.35 -4.69
CA TYR A 282 -9.51 5.63 -3.35
C TYR A 282 -9.33 4.38 -2.48
N ASN A 283 -10.11 3.32 -2.70
CA ASN A 283 -10.04 2.10 -1.88
C ASN A 283 -9.15 1.01 -2.49
N GLU A 284 -8.87 1.04 -3.80
CA GLU A 284 -8.02 0.06 -4.48
C GLU A 284 -6.81 0.68 -5.20
N PHE A 285 -7.04 1.64 -6.11
CA PHE A 285 -5.97 2.15 -6.98
C PHE A 285 -4.95 3.03 -6.25
N LEU A 286 -5.38 4.07 -5.52
CA LEU A 286 -4.45 4.96 -4.81
C LEU A 286 -3.64 4.23 -3.72
N PRO A 287 -4.21 3.29 -2.93
CA PRO A 287 -3.39 2.45 -2.04
C PRO A 287 -2.44 1.50 -2.80
N ALA A 288 -2.85 0.98 -3.96
CA ALA A 288 -1.98 0.17 -4.81
C ALA A 288 -0.83 0.97 -5.41
N LEU A 289 -1.00 2.25 -5.76
CA LEU A 289 0.06 3.11 -6.30
C LEU A 289 0.90 3.76 -5.18
N LEU A 290 0.26 4.51 -4.28
CA LEU A 290 0.90 5.39 -3.28
C LEU A 290 1.25 4.70 -1.95
N GLY A 291 0.73 3.49 -1.72
CA GLY A 291 0.86 2.79 -0.43
C GLY A 291 -0.32 3.01 0.52
N ASP A 292 -0.44 2.10 1.48
CA ASP A 292 -1.58 2.06 2.41
C ASP A 292 -1.53 3.19 3.45
N GLY A 293 -2.51 4.09 3.40
CA GLY A 293 -2.60 5.23 4.30
C GLY A 293 -1.86 6.49 3.83
N ALA A 294 -1.51 6.58 2.54
CA ALA A 294 -0.92 7.78 1.94
C ALA A 294 -1.87 9.00 1.90
N LEU A 295 -3.19 8.77 1.92
CA LEU A 295 -4.22 9.81 2.06
C LEU A 295 -4.85 9.76 3.47
N ALA A 296 -5.20 10.92 4.01
CA ALA A 296 -5.93 11.11 5.26
C ALA A 296 -7.38 10.58 5.17
N GLU A 297 -7.97 10.24 6.33
CA GLU A 297 -9.38 9.82 6.41
C GLU A 297 -10.33 10.95 5.98
N TYR A 298 -11.36 10.63 5.20
CA TYR A 298 -12.38 11.59 4.77
C TYR A 298 -13.13 12.22 5.97
N GLN A 299 -13.16 13.55 6.04
CA GLN A 299 -13.84 14.28 7.13
C GLN A 299 -15.23 14.82 6.73
N GLY A 300 -15.58 14.80 5.44
CA GLY A 300 -16.77 15.44 4.87
C GLY A 300 -16.40 16.48 3.81
N TYR A 301 -17.41 16.96 3.08
CA TYR A 301 -17.24 18.02 2.08
C TYR A 301 -16.94 19.38 2.75
N ASP A 302 -15.96 20.11 2.21
CA ASP A 302 -15.55 21.44 2.67
C ASP A 302 -15.72 22.45 1.52
N ASP A 303 -16.62 23.43 1.69
CA ASP A 303 -16.95 24.42 0.66
C ASP A 303 -15.90 25.53 0.47
N SER A 304 -14.78 25.44 1.21
CA SER A 304 -13.57 26.28 1.04
C SER A 304 -12.42 25.59 0.31
N VAL A 305 -12.48 24.27 0.07
CA VAL A 305 -11.49 23.52 -0.72
C VAL A 305 -11.73 23.74 -2.22
N ASN A 306 -10.65 23.98 -2.97
CA ASN A 306 -10.68 24.07 -4.43
C ASN A 306 -10.21 22.74 -5.07
N PRO A 307 -11.12 21.99 -5.73
CA PRO A 307 -10.81 20.70 -6.35
C PRO A 307 -10.03 20.81 -7.67
N GLY A 308 -9.81 22.02 -8.20
CA GLY A 308 -9.12 22.25 -9.47
C GLY A 308 -7.77 21.52 -9.59
N ILE A 309 -7.43 21.11 -10.81
CA ILE A 309 -6.22 20.31 -11.06
C ILE A 309 -4.98 21.21 -11.00
N ALA A 310 -3.98 20.80 -10.22
CA ALA A 310 -2.72 21.51 -10.12
C ALA A 310 -1.88 21.29 -11.38
N ASN A 311 -1.27 22.36 -11.89
CA ASN A 311 -0.48 22.34 -13.12
C ASN A 311 0.70 21.35 -13.03
N VAL A 312 1.35 21.24 -11.86
CA VAL A 312 2.42 20.26 -11.62
C VAL A 312 1.93 18.80 -11.50
N PHE A 313 0.65 18.59 -11.16
CA PHE A 313 0.06 17.25 -11.12
C PHE A 313 -0.15 16.73 -12.55
N SER A 314 -0.93 17.44 -13.36
CA SER A 314 -1.29 17.00 -14.73
C SER A 314 -0.11 17.04 -15.69
N THR A 315 0.85 17.94 -15.46
CA THR A 315 2.01 18.11 -16.35
C THR A 315 3.27 17.38 -15.90
N ALA A 316 3.35 16.93 -14.64
CA ALA A 316 4.46 16.10 -14.17
C ALA A 316 4.00 14.89 -13.34
N ALA A 317 3.52 15.07 -12.10
CA ALA A 317 3.44 13.96 -11.14
C ALA A 317 2.55 12.79 -11.61
N TYR A 318 1.38 13.07 -12.17
CA TYR A 318 0.46 12.01 -12.63
C TYR A 318 0.89 11.36 -13.95
N ARG A 319 1.83 11.99 -14.68
CA ARG A 319 2.49 11.43 -15.88
C ARG A 319 3.50 10.32 -15.57
N LEU A 320 3.53 9.81 -14.34
CA LEU A 320 4.23 8.59 -13.95
C LEU A 320 3.76 7.34 -14.71
N GLY A 321 2.51 7.35 -15.21
CA GLY A 321 1.90 6.21 -15.89
C GLY A 321 2.69 5.73 -17.11
N HIS A 322 3.49 6.61 -17.72
CA HIS A 322 4.33 6.34 -18.88
C HIS A 322 5.51 5.40 -18.61
N SER A 323 5.99 5.31 -17.36
CA SER A 323 7.06 4.37 -16.98
C SER A 323 6.50 2.96 -16.76
N LEU A 324 5.36 2.87 -16.07
CA LEU A 324 4.60 1.64 -15.79
C LEU A 324 4.12 0.87 -17.05
N LEU A 325 4.15 1.49 -18.24
CA LEU A 325 3.60 0.92 -19.48
C LEU A 325 4.32 -0.38 -19.90
N SER A 326 3.55 -1.43 -20.12
CA SER A 326 4.05 -2.66 -20.75
C SER A 326 4.31 -2.50 -22.26
N PRO A 327 5.42 -3.02 -22.82
CA PRO A 327 5.73 -2.93 -24.25
C PRO A 327 4.86 -3.84 -25.14
N THR A 328 3.95 -4.61 -24.57
CA THR A 328 3.06 -5.55 -25.26
C THR A 328 1.81 -5.75 -24.42
N LEU A 329 0.64 -5.77 -25.06
CA LEU A 329 -0.63 -6.13 -24.44
C LEU A 329 -0.85 -7.65 -24.57
N LEU A 330 -0.84 -8.38 -23.46
CA LEU A 330 -1.26 -9.79 -23.46
C LEU A 330 -2.70 -9.93 -23.98
N ARG A 331 -2.94 -10.93 -24.84
CA ARG A 331 -4.30 -11.37 -25.24
C ARG A 331 -4.50 -12.82 -24.82
N VAL A 332 -5.37 -13.06 -23.83
CA VAL A 332 -5.47 -14.37 -23.13
C VAL A 332 -6.88 -14.96 -23.18
N ASN A 333 -6.98 -16.17 -23.72
CA ASN A 333 -8.20 -16.98 -23.79
C ASN A 333 -8.62 -17.50 -22.40
N ALA A 334 -9.88 -17.88 -22.25
CA ALA A 334 -10.43 -18.43 -21.00
C ALA A 334 -9.78 -19.75 -20.52
N ASP A 335 -9.02 -20.46 -21.35
CA ASP A 335 -8.26 -21.66 -20.94
C ASP A 335 -6.82 -21.37 -20.47
N GLY A 336 -6.42 -20.09 -20.50
CA GLY A 336 -5.08 -19.60 -20.19
C GLY A 336 -4.07 -19.69 -21.34
N SER A 337 -4.51 -19.93 -22.58
CA SER A 337 -3.67 -19.83 -23.77
C SER A 337 -3.68 -18.42 -24.36
N THR A 338 -2.60 -18.03 -25.05
CA THR A 338 -2.56 -16.81 -25.87
C THR A 338 -3.57 -16.88 -27.02
N ALA A 339 -4.14 -15.74 -27.40
CA ALA A 339 -5.00 -15.59 -28.57
C ALA A 339 -4.35 -16.15 -29.86
N ALA A 340 -5.17 -16.55 -30.83
CA ALA A 340 -4.70 -17.20 -32.06
C ALA A 340 -3.72 -16.33 -32.87
N ASP A 341 -3.99 -15.02 -32.89
CA ASP A 341 -3.17 -14.00 -33.56
C ASP A 341 -2.08 -13.40 -32.63
N GLY A 342 -1.79 -14.04 -31.49
CA GLY A 342 -0.75 -13.62 -30.56
C GLY A 342 -1.11 -12.39 -29.69
N ASN A 343 -0.11 -11.82 -29.04
CA ASN A 343 -0.22 -10.54 -28.32
C ASN A 343 -0.06 -9.36 -29.30
N ILE A 344 -0.31 -8.13 -28.85
CA ILE A 344 -0.12 -6.91 -29.65
C ILE A 344 1.00 -6.08 -29.02
N ALA A 345 2.00 -5.62 -29.79
CA ALA A 345 2.98 -4.65 -29.27
C ALA A 345 2.27 -3.31 -28.96
N LEU A 346 2.67 -2.58 -27.92
CA LEU A 346 1.91 -1.39 -27.52
C LEU A 346 1.84 -0.35 -28.66
N ARG A 347 2.93 -0.19 -29.43
CA ARG A 347 2.99 0.67 -30.63
C ARG A 347 1.94 0.33 -31.70
N ASP A 348 1.54 -0.94 -31.82
CA ASP A 348 0.56 -1.43 -32.79
C ASP A 348 -0.89 -1.39 -32.25
N ALA A 349 -1.06 -1.10 -30.95
CA ALA A 349 -2.36 -0.95 -30.30
C ALA A 349 -2.90 0.50 -30.34
N PHE A 350 -2.07 1.48 -30.72
CA PHE A 350 -2.48 2.89 -30.75
C PHE A 350 -3.46 3.20 -31.88
N PHE A 351 -4.54 3.92 -31.56
CA PHE A 351 -5.59 4.35 -32.51
C PHE A 351 -6.12 3.22 -33.41
N ASN A 352 -6.21 2.00 -32.87
CA ASN A 352 -6.51 0.77 -33.61
C ASN A 352 -7.78 0.05 -33.10
N PRO A 353 -9.00 0.52 -33.48
CA PRO A 353 -10.27 -0.10 -33.06
C PRO A 353 -10.41 -1.59 -33.40
N SER A 354 -9.72 -2.10 -34.43
CA SER A 354 -9.80 -3.52 -34.84
C SER A 354 -9.30 -4.47 -33.75
N ALA A 355 -8.36 -4.02 -32.91
CA ALA A 355 -7.91 -4.76 -31.73
C ALA A 355 -9.04 -5.07 -30.72
N VAL A 356 -10.17 -4.35 -30.79
CA VAL A 356 -11.37 -4.55 -29.97
C VAL A 356 -12.57 -5.07 -30.78
N THR A 357 -12.78 -4.64 -32.02
CA THR A 357 -13.94 -5.10 -32.82
C THR A 357 -13.87 -6.57 -33.22
N ASP A 358 -12.66 -7.11 -33.38
CA ASP A 358 -12.47 -8.40 -34.04
C ASP A 358 -12.56 -9.59 -33.06
N GLU A 359 -12.16 -9.38 -31.79
CA GLU A 359 -12.11 -10.40 -30.73
C GLU A 359 -12.78 -9.96 -29.40
N GLY A 360 -13.29 -8.73 -29.30
CA GLY A 360 -13.87 -8.17 -28.08
C GLY A 360 -12.83 -7.72 -27.04
N ILE A 361 -13.30 -7.40 -25.84
CA ILE A 361 -12.48 -6.81 -24.75
C ILE A 361 -11.87 -7.87 -23.81
N ASP A 362 -12.51 -9.03 -23.70
CA ASP A 362 -12.23 -10.06 -22.70
C ASP A 362 -10.81 -10.64 -22.77
N LEU A 363 -10.19 -10.67 -23.95
CA LEU A 363 -8.82 -11.15 -24.13
C LEU A 363 -7.79 -10.18 -23.55
N LEU A 364 -8.04 -8.86 -23.70
CA LEU A 364 -7.18 -7.79 -23.21
C LEU A 364 -7.33 -7.64 -21.70
N LEU A 365 -8.56 -7.62 -21.19
CA LEU A 365 -8.85 -7.50 -19.75
C LEU A 365 -8.36 -8.73 -18.94
N ARG A 366 -8.38 -9.94 -19.54
CA ARG A 366 -7.75 -11.13 -18.96
C ARG A 366 -6.23 -11.12 -19.11
N GLY A 367 -5.69 -10.45 -20.13
CA GLY A 367 -4.24 -10.22 -20.27
C GLY A 367 -3.70 -9.30 -19.18
N ALA A 368 -4.35 -8.15 -18.99
CA ALA A 368 -3.97 -7.15 -18.01
C ALA A 368 -3.99 -7.67 -16.55
N SER A 369 -4.81 -8.68 -16.20
CA SER A 369 -4.81 -9.28 -14.85
C SER A 369 -3.75 -10.37 -14.65
N LEU A 370 -2.94 -10.65 -15.67
CA LEU A 370 -1.89 -11.66 -15.71
C LEU A 370 -0.51 -11.10 -16.07
N GLN A 371 -0.45 -9.83 -16.46
CA GLN A 371 0.76 -9.13 -16.86
C GLN A 371 1.15 -8.12 -15.78
N ASN A 372 2.36 -8.25 -15.24
CA ASN A 372 2.91 -7.21 -14.39
C ASN A 372 3.23 -5.96 -15.23
N ALA A 373 2.92 -4.80 -14.66
CA ALA A 373 3.37 -3.52 -15.18
C ALA A 373 4.91 -3.45 -15.20
N GLN A 374 5.45 -2.51 -15.97
CA GLN A 374 6.84 -2.13 -15.79
C GLN A 374 7.05 -1.46 -14.43
N GLU A 375 8.30 -1.38 -13.98
CA GLU A 375 8.64 -0.58 -12.81
C GLU A 375 8.33 0.91 -13.03
N LEU A 376 8.11 1.64 -11.95
CA LEU A 376 8.06 3.10 -11.98
C LEU A 376 9.46 3.66 -11.67
N ASP A 377 10.19 4.07 -12.70
CA ASP A 377 11.47 4.76 -12.56
C ASP A 377 11.67 5.77 -13.70
N THR A 378 12.90 6.24 -13.94
CA THR A 378 13.16 7.17 -15.04
C THR A 378 13.08 6.54 -16.43
N GLN A 379 13.09 5.21 -16.55
CA GLN A 379 13.14 4.45 -17.80
C GLN A 379 11.75 4.35 -18.44
N ILE A 380 11.70 4.41 -19.78
CA ILE A 380 10.46 4.40 -20.56
C ILE A 380 10.61 3.48 -21.77
N ILE A 381 9.64 2.57 -21.96
CA ILE A 381 9.62 1.59 -23.05
C ILE A 381 9.80 2.22 -24.44
N ASP A 382 10.53 1.51 -25.30
CA ASP A 382 10.81 1.88 -26.69
C ASP A 382 9.55 2.04 -27.57
N ASP A 383 8.42 1.50 -27.11
CA ASP A 383 7.11 1.61 -27.78
C ASP A 383 6.45 2.98 -27.62
N VAL A 384 6.90 3.84 -26.69
CA VAL A 384 6.45 5.25 -26.59
C VAL A 384 7.60 6.27 -26.56
N ARG A 385 8.79 5.89 -26.08
CA ARG A 385 9.99 6.75 -26.09
C ARG A 385 10.67 6.82 -27.46
N ASN A 386 10.46 5.81 -28.30
CA ASN A 386 11.07 5.67 -29.63
C ASN A 386 10.00 5.28 -30.67
N PHE A 387 8.86 5.96 -30.64
CA PHE A 387 7.77 5.73 -31.59
C PHE A 387 8.10 6.40 -32.94
N LEU A 388 8.29 5.61 -34.00
CA LEU A 388 8.63 6.10 -35.34
C LEU A 388 7.46 5.94 -36.31
N PHE A 389 7.18 6.97 -37.11
CA PHE A 389 6.17 6.93 -38.19
C PHE A 389 6.65 6.15 -39.43
N GLY A 390 7.83 5.51 -39.36
CA GLY A 390 8.49 4.84 -40.46
C GLY A 390 9.90 4.35 -40.08
N PRO A 391 10.84 4.21 -41.01
CA PRO A 391 12.23 3.91 -40.69
C PRO A 391 12.92 5.08 -39.94
N PRO A 392 14.05 4.84 -39.26
CA PRO A 392 14.84 5.91 -38.63
C PRO A 392 15.07 7.14 -39.53
N GLY A 393 14.84 8.32 -38.98
CA GLY A 393 14.87 9.60 -39.70
C GLY A 393 13.62 9.91 -40.54
N ALA A 394 12.52 9.15 -40.41
CA ALA A 394 11.24 9.45 -41.08
C ALA A 394 10.25 10.26 -40.23
N GLY A 395 10.66 10.71 -39.04
CA GLY A 395 9.78 11.34 -38.04
C GLY A 395 9.13 10.33 -37.09
N GLY A 396 8.57 10.85 -36.01
CA GLY A 396 8.04 10.08 -34.88
C GLY A 396 7.88 10.98 -33.65
N PHE A 397 7.76 10.37 -32.47
CA PHE A 397 7.78 11.06 -31.19
C PHE A 397 8.51 10.27 -30.11
N ASP A 398 8.80 10.96 -29.02
CA ASP A 398 9.39 10.43 -27.79
C ASP A 398 8.60 10.99 -26.61
N LEU A 399 7.80 10.14 -25.96
CA LEU A 399 6.89 10.55 -24.90
C LEU A 399 7.61 11.10 -23.65
N ALA A 400 8.81 10.60 -23.35
CA ALA A 400 9.63 11.14 -22.26
C ALA A 400 10.09 12.56 -22.59
N SER A 401 10.53 12.79 -23.83
CA SER A 401 10.89 14.13 -24.30
C SER A 401 9.68 15.07 -24.35
N LEU A 402 8.51 14.59 -24.76
CA LEU A 402 7.27 15.37 -24.77
C LEU A 402 6.84 15.80 -23.34
N ASN A 403 6.99 14.94 -22.34
CA ASN A 403 6.68 15.28 -20.95
C ASN A 403 7.59 16.39 -20.39
N ILE A 404 8.91 16.24 -20.56
CA ILE A 404 9.90 17.27 -20.15
C ILE A 404 9.60 18.60 -20.86
N GLN A 405 9.38 18.57 -22.17
CA GLN A 405 9.13 19.77 -22.96
C GLN A 405 7.77 20.41 -22.64
N ARG A 406 6.73 19.63 -22.31
CA ARG A 406 5.43 20.15 -21.85
C ARG A 406 5.53 20.79 -20.46
N GLY A 407 6.35 20.25 -19.55
CA GLY A 407 6.67 20.91 -18.27
C GLY A 407 7.31 22.29 -18.46
N ARG A 408 8.24 22.39 -19.43
CA ARG A 408 8.89 23.67 -19.79
C ARG A 408 7.93 24.66 -20.47
N ASP A 409 6.99 24.17 -21.29
CA ASP A 409 5.91 24.97 -21.88
C ASP A 409 4.94 25.54 -20.82
N HIS A 410 4.65 24.75 -19.79
CA HIS A 410 3.79 25.12 -18.66
C HIS A 410 4.50 26.00 -17.61
N GLY A 411 5.81 26.21 -17.73
CA GLY A 411 6.57 26.96 -16.72
C GLY A 411 6.55 26.27 -15.37
N LEU A 412 6.68 24.93 -15.33
CA LEU A 412 6.84 24.19 -14.09
C LEU A 412 8.16 24.54 -13.41
N ALA A 413 8.10 24.66 -12.08
CA ALA A 413 9.27 24.85 -11.24
C ALA A 413 10.31 23.70 -11.38
N ASP A 414 11.55 23.96 -10.99
CA ASP A 414 12.57 22.94 -10.81
C ASP A 414 12.19 21.96 -9.69
N TYR A 415 12.75 20.76 -9.70
CA TYR A 415 12.48 19.69 -8.72
C TYR A 415 12.67 20.12 -7.25
N ASN A 416 13.72 20.89 -6.96
CA ASN A 416 14.03 21.38 -5.61
C ASN A 416 13.06 22.49 -5.18
N GLN A 417 12.70 23.41 -6.08
CA GLN A 417 11.67 24.42 -5.80
C GLN A 417 10.28 23.78 -5.63
N ALA A 418 9.91 22.79 -6.44
CA ALA A 418 8.67 22.03 -6.28
C ALA A 418 8.61 21.27 -4.94
N ARG A 419 9.73 20.72 -4.46
CA ARG A 419 9.84 20.16 -3.09
C ARG A 419 9.58 21.21 -2.02
N VAL A 420 10.21 22.40 -2.13
CA VAL A 420 10.02 23.51 -1.18
C VAL A 420 8.58 24.02 -1.17
N ASP A 421 7.94 24.16 -2.33
CA ASP A 421 6.56 24.63 -2.45
C ASP A 421 5.55 23.66 -1.81
N TYR A 422 5.81 22.35 -1.91
CA TYR A 422 5.06 21.31 -1.20
C TYR A 422 5.52 21.07 0.26
N GLY A 423 6.43 21.89 0.78
CA GLY A 423 6.86 21.86 2.19
C GLY A 423 7.85 20.75 2.55
N LEU A 424 8.44 20.09 1.56
CA LEU A 424 9.51 19.11 1.71
C LEU A 424 10.88 19.81 1.79
N GLU A 425 11.86 19.16 2.43
CA GLU A 425 13.24 19.68 2.45
C GLU A 425 13.89 19.52 1.05
N PRO A 426 14.55 20.55 0.50
CA PRO A 426 15.27 20.45 -0.77
C PRO A 426 16.52 19.57 -0.61
N VAL A 427 16.87 18.81 -1.65
CA VAL A 427 18.08 17.99 -1.66
C VAL A 427 19.33 18.85 -1.87
N SER A 428 20.46 18.41 -1.32
CA SER A 428 21.78 19.05 -1.48
C SER A 428 22.74 18.28 -2.38
N SER A 429 22.39 17.05 -2.77
CA SER A 429 23.17 16.22 -3.69
C SER A 429 22.31 15.22 -4.47
N PHE A 430 22.76 14.79 -5.65
CA PHE A 430 22.07 13.78 -6.46
C PHE A 430 21.91 12.42 -5.75
N SER A 431 22.78 12.13 -4.77
CA SER A 431 22.71 10.95 -3.90
C SER A 431 21.72 11.05 -2.73
N GLU A 432 21.01 12.18 -2.60
CA GLU A 432 19.83 12.33 -1.73
C GLU A 432 18.52 12.13 -2.51
N ILE A 433 18.57 12.03 -3.84
CA ILE A 433 17.42 11.69 -4.69
C ILE A 433 17.30 10.17 -4.80
N THR A 434 18.38 9.49 -5.20
CA THR A 434 18.39 8.05 -5.49
C THR A 434 19.53 7.31 -4.81
N SER A 435 19.24 6.08 -4.41
CA SER A 435 20.20 5.09 -3.92
C SER A 435 21.04 4.44 -5.04
N ASP A 436 20.66 4.58 -6.32
CA ASP A 436 21.50 4.12 -7.44
C ASP A 436 22.61 5.14 -7.78
N PRO A 437 23.89 4.81 -7.54
CA PRO A 437 25.00 5.70 -7.90
C PRO A 437 25.18 5.86 -9.42
N ILE A 438 24.55 5.03 -10.26
CA ILE A 438 24.59 5.19 -11.72
C ILE A 438 23.60 6.26 -12.16
N LEU A 439 22.33 6.20 -11.72
CA LEU A 439 21.32 7.23 -11.97
C LEU A 439 21.73 8.59 -11.39
N ALA A 440 22.23 8.63 -10.14
CA ALA A 440 22.74 9.87 -9.55
C ALA A 440 23.85 10.52 -10.41
N ALA A 441 24.78 9.72 -10.95
CA ALA A 441 25.84 10.21 -11.84
C ALA A 441 25.35 10.60 -13.25
N LYS A 442 24.29 9.94 -13.76
CA LYS A 442 23.60 10.37 -14.99
C LYS A 442 22.98 11.76 -14.81
N LEU A 443 22.27 11.98 -13.70
CA LEU A 443 21.64 13.26 -13.36
C LEU A 443 22.67 14.37 -13.16
N GLU A 444 23.76 14.12 -12.43
CA GLU A 444 24.88 15.07 -12.27
C GLU A 444 25.47 15.47 -13.63
N SER A 445 25.64 14.51 -14.53
CA SER A 445 26.18 14.75 -15.89
C SER A 445 25.21 15.46 -16.85
N LEU A 446 23.91 15.51 -16.54
CA LEU A 446 22.90 16.21 -17.33
C LEU A 446 22.70 17.64 -16.84
N TYR A 447 22.47 17.80 -15.53
CA TYR A 447 21.93 19.02 -14.94
C TYR A 447 22.97 19.88 -14.22
N GLY A 448 24.04 19.28 -13.69
CA GLY A 448 25.15 19.98 -13.02
C GLY A 448 24.83 20.58 -11.64
N SER A 449 23.59 21.01 -11.40
CA SER A 449 23.00 21.26 -10.07
C SER A 449 21.71 20.47 -9.90
N VAL A 450 21.31 20.23 -8.66
CA VAL A 450 20.02 19.62 -8.32
C VAL A 450 18.85 20.59 -8.59
N ASP A 451 19.11 21.89 -8.47
CA ASP A 451 18.17 23.00 -8.73
C ASP A 451 17.92 23.27 -10.23
N ASN A 452 18.43 22.39 -11.11
CA ASN A 452 18.24 22.46 -12.55
C ASN A 452 17.38 21.29 -13.08
N ILE A 453 16.98 20.34 -12.22
CA ILE A 453 16.30 19.11 -12.64
C ILE A 453 14.84 19.43 -13.01
N ASP A 454 14.40 19.03 -14.20
CA ASP A 454 12.99 19.16 -14.59
C ASP A 454 12.13 18.24 -13.70
N VAL A 455 11.10 18.78 -13.04
CA VAL A 455 10.38 18.10 -11.95
C VAL A 455 9.83 16.71 -12.28
N TRP A 456 9.44 16.44 -13.53
CA TRP A 456 9.03 15.10 -13.98
C TRP A 456 10.18 14.06 -13.87
N VAL A 457 11.40 14.46 -14.20
CA VAL A 457 12.60 13.60 -14.12
C VAL A 457 13.06 13.45 -12.68
N GLY A 458 12.92 14.50 -11.87
CA GLY A 458 13.26 14.46 -10.44
C GLY A 458 12.39 13.47 -9.66
N GLY A 459 11.07 13.58 -9.75
CA GLY A 459 10.15 12.70 -9.03
C GLY A 459 10.09 11.24 -9.54
N LEU A 460 10.49 10.98 -10.79
CA LEU A 460 10.75 9.62 -11.29
C LEU A 460 12.11 9.06 -10.88
N ALA A 461 13.01 9.88 -10.35
CA ALA A 461 14.33 9.46 -9.88
C ALA A 461 14.40 9.26 -8.36
N GLU A 462 13.41 9.74 -7.60
CA GLU A 462 13.35 9.55 -6.14
C GLU A 462 13.24 8.05 -5.78
N ASP A 463 14.01 7.59 -4.78
CA ASP A 463 13.78 6.27 -4.17
C ASP A 463 12.32 6.17 -3.67
N HIS A 464 11.65 5.04 -3.95
CA HIS A 464 10.25 4.81 -3.52
C HIS A 464 10.07 5.01 -2.00
N VAL A 465 9.02 5.75 -1.62
CA VAL A 465 8.57 5.80 -0.22
C VAL A 465 8.26 4.37 0.23
N PRO A 466 8.73 3.89 1.39
CA PRO A 466 8.66 2.46 1.71
C PRO A 466 7.23 1.91 1.75
N GLY A 467 6.90 1.05 0.78
CA GLY A 467 5.55 0.49 0.60
C GLY A 467 4.65 1.27 -0.38
N SER A 468 5.19 2.27 -1.05
CA SER A 468 4.67 2.96 -2.24
C SER A 468 5.38 2.43 -3.51
N SER A 469 4.93 2.83 -4.70
CA SER A 469 5.71 2.79 -5.94
C SER A 469 5.92 4.19 -6.52
N VAL A 470 6.06 5.20 -5.65
CA VAL A 470 6.48 6.57 -6.00
C VAL A 470 7.37 7.16 -4.90
N GLY A 471 8.23 8.11 -5.28
CA GLY A 471 9.01 8.94 -4.36
C GLY A 471 8.17 9.94 -3.55
N GLU A 472 8.84 10.62 -2.60
CA GLU A 472 8.23 11.53 -1.63
C GLU A 472 7.50 12.72 -2.27
N LEU A 473 8.09 13.35 -3.29
CA LEU A 473 7.50 14.49 -4.00
C LEU A 473 6.23 14.08 -4.75
N PHE A 474 6.31 12.99 -5.52
CA PHE A 474 5.16 12.50 -6.29
C PHE A 474 4.05 11.95 -5.37
N GLN A 475 4.40 11.26 -4.28
CA GLN A 475 3.41 10.86 -3.27
C GLN A 475 2.67 12.09 -2.71
N THR A 476 3.41 13.15 -2.38
CA THR A 476 2.85 14.38 -1.79
C THR A 476 1.95 15.14 -2.78
N ILE A 477 2.40 15.35 -4.03
CA ILE A 477 1.61 16.05 -5.07
C ILE A 477 0.31 15.29 -5.40
N ILE A 478 0.38 13.96 -5.50
CA ILE A 478 -0.77 13.14 -5.88
C ILE A 478 -1.75 13.02 -4.70
N ALA A 479 -1.26 12.89 -3.45
CA ALA A 479 -2.11 12.93 -2.27
C ALA A 479 -2.86 14.27 -2.16
N ASP A 480 -2.17 15.42 -2.27
CA ASP A 480 -2.78 16.75 -2.30
C ASP A 480 -3.91 16.86 -3.34
N GLN A 481 -3.64 16.44 -4.59
CA GLN A 481 -4.63 16.56 -5.65
C GLN A 481 -5.88 15.69 -5.40
N PHE A 482 -5.71 14.42 -5.04
CA PHE A 482 -6.86 13.55 -4.79
C PHE A 482 -7.60 13.91 -3.48
N GLU A 483 -6.91 14.40 -2.44
CA GLU A 483 -7.60 14.96 -1.27
C GLU A 483 -8.43 16.19 -1.62
N ARG A 484 -7.90 17.12 -2.43
CA ARG A 484 -8.67 18.30 -2.86
C ARG A 484 -9.85 17.96 -3.77
N ILE A 485 -9.73 16.96 -4.65
CA ILE A 485 -10.86 16.46 -5.46
C ILE A 485 -11.94 15.88 -4.54
N ARG A 486 -11.56 15.01 -3.60
CA ARG A 486 -12.48 14.33 -2.67
C ARG A 486 -13.20 15.28 -1.71
N ASP A 487 -12.45 16.23 -1.13
CA ASP A 487 -12.94 17.10 -0.07
C ASP A 487 -13.65 18.34 -0.63
N GLY A 488 -13.29 18.75 -1.85
CA GLY A 488 -13.96 19.80 -2.63
C GLY A 488 -15.16 19.33 -3.49
N ASP A 489 -15.45 18.03 -3.57
CA ASP A 489 -16.62 17.49 -4.29
C ASP A 489 -17.86 17.37 -3.40
N ARG A 490 -18.87 18.20 -3.66
CA ARG A 490 -20.18 18.15 -2.98
C ARG A 490 -20.95 16.86 -3.29
N PHE A 491 -20.68 16.24 -4.44
CA PHE A 491 -21.33 15.02 -4.91
C PHE A 491 -20.54 13.74 -4.59
N TRP A 492 -19.45 13.84 -3.80
CA TRP A 492 -18.67 12.69 -3.35
C TRP A 492 -19.57 11.59 -2.74
N TYR A 493 -19.36 10.34 -3.15
CA TYR A 493 -20.32 9.25 -2.92
C TYR A 493 -20.69 9.02 -1.45
N GLN A 494 -19.77 9.29 -0.53
CA GLN A 494 -20.01 9.11 0.90
C GLN A 494 -20.96 10.17 1.49
N ASN A 495 -21.23 11.27 0.77
CA ASN A 495 -22.26 12.26 1.08
C ASN A 495 -23.63 11.83 0.56
N LEU A 496 -23.68 11.34 -0.69
CA LEU A 496 -24.90 10.91 -1.37
C LEU A 496 -25.49 9.62 -0.76
N TYR A 497 -24.65 8.61 -0.54
CA TYR A 497 -25.08 7.26 -0.17
C TYR A 497 -24.94 6.98 1.34
N SER A 498 -25.68 5.98 1.83
CA SER A 498 -25.54 5.54 3.23
C SER A 498 -25.98 4.08 3.48
N GLY A 499 -25.58 3.55 4.64
CA GLY A 499 -26.21 2.39 5.26
C GLY A 499 -25.96 1.05 4.56
N ALA A 500 -26.80 0.68 3.60
CA ALA A 500 -26.69 -0.58 2.85
C ALA A 500 -26.03 -0.38 1.48
N GLU A 501 -26.38 0.72 0.81
CA GLU A 501 -25.89 1.03 -0.53
C GLU A 501 -24.46 1.58 -0.50
N LEU A 502 -24.15 2.47 0.45
CA LEU A 502 -22.77 2.88 0.70
C LEU A 502 -21.86 1.67 0.93
N PHE A 503 -22.30 0.71 1.77
CA PHE A 503 -21.55 -0.52 2.01
C PHE A 503 -21.39 -1.42 0.76
N GLU A 504 -22.33 -1.36 -0.19
CA GLU A 504 -22.26 -2.09 -1.48
C GLU A 504 -21.27 -1.42 -2.44
N ILE A 505 -21.20 -0.09 -2.42
CA ILE A 505 -20.23 0.74 -3.15
C ILE A 505 -18.82 0.54 -2.55
N ASP A 506 -18.66 0.73 -1.23
CA ASP A 506 -17.41 0.52 -0.47
C ASP A 506 -16.76 -0.85 -0.71
N ASN A 507 -17.55 -1.86 -1.08
CA ASN A 507 -17.13 -3.26 -1.26
C ASN A 507 -17.22 -3.74 -2.72
N THR A 508 -17.53 -2.87 -3.69
CA THR A 508 -17.44 -3.20 -5.12
C THR A 508 -16.03 -2.90 -5.61
N THR A 509 -15.29 -3.93 -6.03
CA THR A 509 -13.97 -3.78 -6.62
C THR A 509 -14.03 -3.69 -8.15
N LEU A 510 -12.94 -3.27 -8.78
CA LEU A 510 -12.78 -3.30 -10.23
C LEU A 510 -12.91 -4.72 -10.79
N ALA A 511 -12.45 -5.73 -10.04
CA ALA A 511 -12.65 -7.14 -10.38
C ALA A 511 -14.14 -7.47 -10.50
N ASP A 512 -14.93 -7.05 -9.50
CA ASP A 512 -16.39 -7.23 -9.45
C ASP A 512 -17.08 -6.55 -10.63
N VAL A 513 -16.66 -5.34 -11.04
CA VAL A 513 -17.22 -4.63 -12.20
C VAL A 513 -16.88 -5.34 -13.53
N ILE A 514 -15.66 -5.89 -13.67
CA ILE A 514 -15.27 -6.63 -14.87
C ILE A 514 -16.04 -7.95 -14.98
N GLU A 515 -16.12 -8.76 -13.92
CA GLU A 515 -16.85 -10.05 -13.93
C GLU A 515 -18.38 -9.86 -14.11
N ARG A 516 -18.95 -8.70 -13.75
CA ARG A 516 -20.35 -8.36 -14.04
C ARG A 516 -20.64 -8.04 -15.52
N ASN A 517 -19.62 -7.69 -16.30
CA ASN A 517 -19.76 -7.08 -17.64
C ASN A 517 -18.95 -7.78 -18.76
N THR A 518 -18.40 -8.97 -18.49
CA THR A 518 -17.59 -9.79 -19.42
C THR A 518 -17.89 -11.29 -19.21
N ASP A 519 -17.35 -12.17 -20.07
CA ASP A 519 -17.28 -13.62 -19.85
C ASP A 519 -15.98 -14.02 -19.10
N ILE A 520 -15.41 -13.12 -18.28
CA ILE A 520 -14.23 -13.41 -17.43
C ILE A 520 -14.70 -13.93 -16.07
N ASP A 521 -14.10 -15.04 -15.61
CA ASP A 521 -14.25 -15.57 -14.27
C ASP A 521 -12.89 -15.82 -13.57
N GLY A 522 -12.86 -15.67 -12.25
CA GLY A 522 -11.68 -15.99 -11.44
C GLY A 522 -10.56 -14.94 -11.53
N LEU A 523 -10.92 -13.65 -11.59
CA LEU A 523 -10.00 -12.57 -11.30
C LEU A 523 -9.53 -12.62 -9.83
N GLN A 524 -8.39 -11.98 -9.56
CA GLN A 524 -7.94 -11.71 -8.20
C GLN A 524 -8.83 -10.63 -7.53
N GLU A 525 -8.96 -10.68 -6.20
CA GLU A 525 -9.94 -9.89 -5.42
C GLU A 525 -9.77 -8.37 -5.59
N ASN A 526 -8.52 -7.93 -5.77
CA ASN A 526 -8.11 -6.61 -6.27
C ASN A 526 -7.21 -6.86 -7.50
N VAL A 527 -7.55 -6.28 -8.65
CA VAL A 527 -6.85 -6.54 -9.94
C VAL A 527 -5.54 -5.78 -10.11
N PHE A 528 -5.29 -4.73 -9.32
CA PHE A 528 -4.07 -3.94 -9.40
C PHE A 528 -2.82 -4.72 -8.98
N PHE A 529 -2.96 -5.80 -8.19
CA PHE A 529 -1.87 -6.69 -7.81
C PHE A 529 -1.91 -8.02 -8.58
N ASP A 530 -0.75 -8.63 -8.82
CA ASP A 530 -0.69 -9.99 -9.35
C ASP A 530 -1.31 -11.01 -8.37
N ARG A 531 -1.89 -12.07 -8.91
CA ARG A 531 -2.52 -13.17 -8.16
C ARG A 531 -1.59 -13.94 -7.21
N ALA A 532 -0.27 -13.78 -7.33
CA ALA A 532 0.72 -14.31 -6.40
C ALA A 532 1.00 -13.37 -5.20
N VAL A 533 0.37 -12.18 -5.14
CA VAL A 533 0.33 -11.31 -3.97
C VAL A 533 -0.88 -11.68 -3.11
N LEU A 534 -0.65 -12.34 -1.98
CA LEU A 534 -1.72 -12.62 -1.02
C LEU A 534 -1.94 -11.41 -0.10
N ARG A 535 -2.76 -10.47 -0.56
CA ARG A 535 -3.20 -9.30 0.21
C ARG A 535 -4.42 -9.62 1.09
N LEU A 536 -4.40 -9.19 2.35
CA LEU A 536 -5.52 -9.30 3.30
C LEU A 536 -5.74 -7.98 4.06
N GLU A 537 -6.89 -7.35 3.80
CA GLU A 537 -7.45 -6.30 4.65
C GLU A 537 -7.94 -6.90 5.97
N LEU A 538 -7.42 -6.45 7.12
CA LEU A 538 -7.88 -6.96 8.42
C LEU A 538 -9.33 -6.55 8.75
N ALA A 539 -9.80 -5.44 8.16
CA ALA A 539 -11.15 -4.91 8.36
C ALA A 539 -12.24 -5.89 7.90
N ASP A 540 -12.03 -6.57 6.76
CA ASP A 540 -12.94 -7.56 6.18
C ASP A 540 -13.26 -8.73 7.11
N PHE A 541 -12.25 -9.15 7.87
CA PHE A 541 -12.35 -10.24 8.82
C PHE A 541 -12.82 -9.78 10.20
N GLY A 542 -12.83 -8.46 10.46
CA GLY A 542 -13.22 -7.86 11.74
C GLY A 542 -12.31 -8.28 12.89
N THR A 543 -11.00 -8.44 12.64
CA THR A 543 -9.98 -8.73 13.66
C THR A 543 -8.84 -7.73 13.58
N THR A 544 -8.14 -7.52 14.69
CA THR A 544 -6.90 -6.73 14.74
C THR A 544 -5.68 -7.60 15.09
N GLN A 545 -5.82 -8.94 15.15
CA GLN A 545 -4.74 -9.83 15.58
C GLN A 545 -4.67 -11.08 14.70
N VAL A 546 -3.59 -11.24 13.95
CA VAL A 546 -3.38 -12.40 13.06
C VAL A 546 -2.03 -13.08 13.29
N GLU A 547 -1.94 -14.33 12.87
CA GLU A 547 -0.71 -15.09 12.82
C GLU A 547 -0.53 -15.75 11.45
N ILE A 548 0.68 -15.59 10.90
CA ILE A 548 1.12 -16.19 9.64
C ILE A 548 2.07 -17.35 9.98
N ALA A 549 1.70 -18.55 9.54
CA ALA A 549 2.42 -19.78 9.84
C ALA A 549 2.51 -20.72 8.62
N LYS A 550 3.69 -21.30 8.39
CA LYS A 550 3.90 -22.35 7.38
C LYS A 550 3.39 -23.70 7.88
N SER A 551 2.59 -24.37 7.05
CA SER A 551 1.99 -25.68 7.30
C SER A 551 2.28 -26.59 6.09
N GLY A 552 3.43 -27.27 6.12
CA GLY A 552 3.87 -28.09 4.99
C GLY A 552 4.34 -27.24 3.82
N GLN A 553 3.60 -27.26 2.71
CA GLN A 553 3.84 -26.41 1.54
C GLN A 553 2.98 -25.14 1.53
N ASP A 554 2.07 -24.98 2.50
CA ASP A 554 1.12 -23.86 2.54
C ASP A 554 1.56 -22.79 3.55
N LEU A 555 1.24 -21.52 3.29
CA LEU A 555 1.06 -20.51 4.33
C LEU A 555 -0.39 -20.52 4.80
N VAL A 556 -0.57 -20.36 6.11
CA VAL A 556 -1.87 -20.27 6.77
C VAL A 556 -1.90 -18.98 7.58
N ILE A 557 -2.89 -18.13 7.30
CA ILE A 557 -3.13 -16.88 8.03
C ILE A 557 -4.37 -17.09 8.90
N SER A 558 -4.25 -16.89 10.21
CA SER A 558 -5.32 -17.16 11.18
C SER A 558 -5.54 -15.99 12.14
N ASP A 559 -6.81 -15.70 12.43
CA ASP A 559 -7.19 -14.77 13.51
C ASP A 559 -6.79 -15.38 14.87
N ARG A 560 -6.02 -14.61 15.64
CA ARG A 560 -5.49 -14.99 16.94
C ARG A 560 -6.50 -14.90 18.07
N VAL A 561 -7.65 -14.25 17.86
CA VAL A 561 -8.73 -14.13 18.85
C VAL A 561 -9.71 -15.30 18.77
N SER A 562 -10.24 -15.61 17.58
CA SER A 562 -11.18 -16.73 17.37
C SER A 562 -10.50 -18.06 17.05
N GLY A 563 -9.24 -18.05 16.58
CA GLY A 563 -8.56 -19.23 16.05
C GLY A 563 -9.07 -19.67 14.68
N SER A 564 -9.81 -18.82 13.95
CA SER A 564 -10.29 -19.12 12.60
C SER A 564 -9.22 -18.83 11.54
N VAL A 565 -9.18 -19.67 10.50
CA VAL A 565 -8.31 -19.47 9.34
C VAL A 565 -8.96 -18.48 8.38
N LEU A 566 -8.22 -17.44 7.98
CA LEU A 566 -8.66 -16.36 7.10
C LEU A 566 -8.24 -16.61 5.65
N ALA A 567 -7.02 -17.14 5.47
CA ALA A 567 -6.49 -17.56 4.18
C ALA A 567 -5.56 -18.78 4.30
N VAL A 568 -5.49 -19.55 3.22
CA VAL A 568 -4.50 -20.61 2.99
C VAL A 568 -4.07 -20.51 1.53
N ALA A 569 -2.76 -20.48 1.29
CA ALA A 569 -2.19 -20.44 -0.06
C ALA A 569 -0.91 -21.27 -0.14
N ALA A 570 -0.64 -21.87 -1.29
CA ALA A 570 0.54 -22.70 -1.52
C ALA A 570 1.77 -21.82 -1.81
N ILE A 571 2.88 -22.07 -1.12
CA ILE A 571 4.09 -21.21 -1.16
C ILE A 571 4.72 -21.15 -2.55
N GLN A 572 4.58 -22.21 -3.35
CA GLN A 572 5.11 -22.27 -4.72
C GLN A 572 4.38 -21.29 -5.68
N ASP A 573 3.21 -20.79 -5.29
CA ASP A 573 2.29 -19.99 -6.09
C ASP A 573 2.15 -18.56 -5.51
N LEU A 574 3.06 -18.16 -4.61
CA LEU A 574 3.11 -16.84 -3.98
C LEU A 574 4.44 -16.14 -4.27
N LYS A 575 4.36 -14.83 -4.55
CA LYS A 575 5.48 -13.90 -4.60
C LYS A 575 5.60 -13.10 -3.31
N GLN A 576 4.47 -12.70 -2.71
CA GLN A 576 4.41 -11.84 -1.54
C GLN A 576 3.17 -12.14 -0.68
N VAL A 577 3.21 -11.79 0.60
CA VAL A 577 2.02 -11.69 1.47
C VAL A 577 1.95 -10.28 2.03
N VAL A 578 0.80 -9.63 1.91
CA VAL A 578 0.54 -8.28 2.44
C VAL A 578 -0.59 -8.36 3.47
N ILE A 579 -0.33 -7.87 4.68
CA ILE A 579 -1.38 -7.62 5.68
C ILE A 579 -1.56 -6.11 5.82
N VAL A 580 -2.80 -5.64 5.79
CA VAL A 580 -3.14 -4.23 6.00
C VAL A 580 -4.02 -4.09 7.24
N GLY A 581 -3.71 -3.10 8.08
CA GLY A 581 -4.36 -2.86 9.36
C GLY A 581 -5.83 -2.44 9.27
N THR A 582 -6.35 -1.88 10.36
CA THR A 582 -7.69 -1.26 10.38
C THR A 582 -7.61 0.06 11.16
N ALA A 583 -8.51 1.01 10.91
CA ALA A 583 -8.62 2.26 11.68
C ALA A 583 -8.94 2.06 13.19
N ALA A 584 -8.93 0.81 13.69
CA ALA A 584 -8.72 0.54 15.10
C ALA A 584 -7.28 0.88 15.54
N ASN A 585 -6.89 0.44 16.73
CA ASN A 585 -5.58 0.64 17.31
C ASN A 585 -5.14 -0.67 18.00
N ASN A 586 -3.83 -0.87 18.14
CA ASN A 586 -3.23 -2.06 18.73
C ASN A 586 -3.38 -3.30 17.81
N GLU A 587 -3.06 -3.11 16.54
CA GLU A 587 -2.98 -4.17 15.54
C GLU A 587 -1.76 -5.07 15.81
N ARG A 588 -1.88 -6.39 15.61
CA ARG A 588 -0.84 -7.36 15.97
C ARG A 588 -0.70 -8.46 14.93
N VAL A 589 0.30 -8.32 14.05
CA VAL A 589 0.68 -9.35 13.08
C VAL A 589 1.80 -10.21 13.65
N THR A 590 1.55 -11.51 13.80
CA THR A 590 2.56 -12.47 14.30
C THR A 590 3.11 -13.32 13.16
N VAL A 591 4.35 -13.09 12.74
CA VAL A 591 5.03 -13.91 11.72
C VAL A 591 5.90 -14.97 12.41
N ARG A 592 5.69 -16.24 12.08
CA ARG A 592 6.56 -17.33 12.56
C ARG A 592 7.77 -17.50 11.66
N ALA A 593 8.91 -17.92 12.22
CA ALA A 593 10.15 -18.21 11.50
C ALA A 593 9.95 -19.12 10.27
N GLY A 594 9.08 -20.13 10.36
CA GLY A 594 8.75 -20.98 9.22
C GLY A 594 8.00 -20.28 8.09
N ALA A 595 7.24 -19.20 8.40
CA ALA A 595 6.59 -18.36 7.40
C ALA A 595 7.54 -17.29 6.83
N ALA A 596 8.39 -16.67 7.65
CA ALA A 596 9.47 -15.81 7.14
C ALA A 596 10.39 -16.60 6.19
N ALA A 597 10.88 -17.76 6.62
CA ALA A 597 11.58 -18.74 5.78
C ALA A 597 10.63 -19.56 4.86
N ALA A 598 9.60 -18.90 4.32
CA ALA A 598 8.84 -19.44 3.20
C ALA A 598 9.65 -19.42 1.90
N GLY A 599 10.48 -18.38 1.71
CA GLY A 599 11.19 -18.11 0.46
C GLY A 599 10.36 -17.33 -0.55
N LEU A 600 9.49 -16.43 -0.05
CA LEU A 600 8.76 -15.47 -0.87
C LEU A 600 9.73 -14.39 -1.38
N GLU A 601 9.52 -13.97 -2.62
CA GLU A 601 10.43 -13.07 -3.34
C GLU A 601 10.26 -11.62 -2.87
N GLY A 602 9.03 -11.12 -2.82
CA GLY A 602 8.65 -9.85 -2.18
C GLY A 602 8.39 -9.96 -0.68
N GLY A 603 8.80 -11.06 -0.04
CA GLY A 603 8.72 -11.22 1.42
C GLY A 603 7.31 -11.26 2.03
N ILE A 604 7.20 -10.74 3.26
CA ILE A 604 5.95 -10.59 4.02
C ILE A 604 5.90 -9.16 4.56
N LEU A 605 4.87 -8.40 4.18
CA LEU A 605 4.68 -6.99 4.52
C LEU A 605 3.50 -6.83 5.50
N PHE A 606 3.61 -5.87 6.41
CA PHE A 606 2.51 -5.41 7.28
C PHE A 606 2.43 -3.88 7.30
N TYR A 607 1.31 -3.33 6.84
CA TYR A 607 0.97 -1.92 6.96
C TYR A 607 0.09 -1.72 8.21
N GLY A 608 0.63 -1.04 9.22
CA GLY A 608 -0.13 -0.57 10.39
C GLY A 608 -1.07 0.59 10.03
N SER A 609 -2.02 0.92 10.90
CA SER A 609 -3.02 1.97 10.61
C SER A 609 -2.63 3.36 11.13
N HIS A 610 -1.34 3.59 11.34
CA HIS A 610 -0.82 4.70 12.16
C HIS A 610 -1.35 4.69 13.62
N GLY A 611 -2.04 3.61 14.05
CA GLY A 611 -2.63 3.45 15.37
C GLY A 611 -1.60 3.31 16.50
N GLN A 612 -1.91 3.83 17.69
CA GLN A 612 -1.03 3.63 18.83
C GLN A 612 -1.05 2.17 19.30
N ARG A 613 0.14 1.59 19.45
CA ARG A 613 0.45 0.21 19.89
C ARG A 613 0.40 -0.87 18.82
N ASP A 614 0.29 -0.47 17.55
CA ASP A 614 0.43 -1.36 16.40
C ASP A 614 1.80 -2.03 16.37
N ARG A 615 1.84 -3.30 15.95
CA ARG A 615 2.97 -4.19 16.24
C ARG A 615 3.15 -5.35 15.26
N LEU A 616 4.33 -5.40 14.65
CA LEU A 616 4.85 -6.64 14.09
C LEU A 616 5.48 -7.49 15.22
N ILE A 617 5.21 -8.79 15.22
CA ILE A 617 5.82 -9.76 16.13
C ILE A 617 6.49 -10.86 15.29
N VAL A 618 7.82 -10.81 15.14
CA VAL A 618 8.58 -11.84 14.41
C VAL A 618 9.10 -12.87 15.42
N THR A 619 8.70 -14.14 15.26
CA THR A 619 8.99 -15.19 16.26
C THR A 619 9.88 -16.32 15.73
N GLY A 620 10.95 -16.62 16.45
CA GLY A 620 11.97 -17.62 16.13
C GLY A 620 11.55 -19.09 16.23
N THR A 621 12.55 -19.96 16.15
CA THR A 621 12.45 -21.43 16.07
C THR A 621 12.56 -22.08 17.46
N ARG A 622 13.57 -22.94 17.67
CA ARG A 622 14.06 -23.55 18.94
C ARG A 622 15.55 -23.93 18.78
N HIS A 623 16.23 -23.20 17.91
CA HIS A 623 17.61 -23.35 17.48
C HIS A 623 18.14 -21.92 17.25
N ALA A 624 19.47 -21.75 17.30
CA ALA A 624 20.12 -20.46 17.08
C ALA A 624 19.58 -19.74 15.82
N ASP A 625 18.89 -18.64 16.05
CA ASP A 625 18.34 -17.72 15.05
C ASP A 625 19.16 -16.40 15.06
N THR A 626 19.15 -15.69 13.93
CA THR A 626 19.69 -14.32 13.82
C THR A 626 18.61 -13.38 13.32
N PHE A 627 18.33 -12.32 14.07
CA PHE A 627 17.43 -11.23 13.72
C PHE A 627 18.24 -9.95 13.50
N VAL A 628 18.02 -9.27 12.38
CA VAL A 628 18.58 -7.94 12.10
C VAL A 628 17.45 -6.96 11.81
N VAL A 629 17.42 -5.83 12.51
CA VAL A 629 16.56 -4.68 12.15
C VAL A 629 17.34 -3.76 11.23
N ASP A 630 16.76 -3.41 10.09
CA ASP A 630 17.36 -2.53 9.10
C ASP A 630 16.26 -1.57 8.58
N GLY A 631 15.92 -0.55 9.36
CA GLY A 631 14.80 0.36 9.06
C GLY A 631 13.44 -0.25 9.36
N HIS A 632 12.56 -0.30 8.36
CA HIS A 632 11.25 -0.99 8.42
C HIS A 632 11.37 -2.52 8.34
N SER A 633 12.54 -3.05 8.00
CA SER A 633 12.77 -4.47 7.76
C SER A 633 13.29 -5.22 8.98
N VAL A 634 12.79 -6.44 9.17
CA VAL A 634 13.30 -7.45 10.10
C VAL A 634 13.75 -8.67 9.30
N VAL A 635 15.07 -8.85 9.19
CA VAL A 635 15.67 -10.02 8.54
C VAL A 635 15.90 -11.13 9.57
N LEU A 636 15.13 -12.21 9.47
CA LEU A 636 15.27 -13.41 10.30
C LEU A 636 15.93 -14.53 9.48
N ASN A 637 17.13 -14.95 9.87
CA ASN A 637 17.91 -16.02 9.24
C ASN A 637 18.15 -15.83 7.73
N GLY A 638 18.16 -14.58 7.25
CA GLY A 638 18.29 -14.24 5.83
C GLY A 638 16.96 -14.25 5.05
N SER A 639 15.81 -14.22 5.73
CA SER A 639 14.49 -14.00 5.12
C SER A 639 13.84 -12.77 5.76
N GLU A 640 13.28 -11.90 4.93
CA GLU A 640 12.80 -10.58 5.37
C GLU A 640 11.30 -10.59 5.72
N VAL A 641 10.96 -9.77 6.71
CA VAL A 641 9.59 -9.36 7.05
C VAL A 641 9.62 -7.84 7.23
N GLN A 642 8.80 -7.11 6.50
CA GLN A 642 8.78 -5.64 6.51
C GLN A 642 7.54 -5.15 7.26
N ALA A 643 7.64 -4.02 7.97
CA ALA A 643 6.49 -3.37 8.59
C ALA A 643 6.54 -1.84 8.53
N PHE A 644 5.46 -1.26 8.03
CA PHE A 644 5.26 0.18 7.83
C PHE A 644 4.20 0.68 8.83
N HIS A 645 4.29 1.95 9.24
CA HIS A 645 3.31 2.61 10.12
C HIS A 645 3.01 1.89 11.45
N VAL A 646 3.97 1.09 11.96
CA VAL A 646 3.88 0.40 13.27
C VAL A 646 4.63 1.15 14.35
N GLU A 647 4.06 1.22 15.57
CA GLU A 647 4.76 1.82 16.72
C GLU A 647 5.79 0.84 17.35
N ASN A 648 5.79 -0.45 16.96
CA ASN A 648 6.51 -1.51 17.69
C ASN A 648 7.02 -2.67 16.80
N LEU A 649 8.29 -3.04 16.97
CA LEU A 649 8.89 -4.28 16.44
C LEU A 649 9.25 -5.22 17.59
N ASP A 650 8.46 -6.29 17.79
CA ASP A 650 8.69 -7.31 18.81
C ASP A 650 9.44 -8.52 18.21
N LEU A 651 10.75 -8.58 18.39
CA LEU A 651 11.63 -9.70 18.02
C LEU A 651 11.63 -10.75 19.13
N ARG A 652 11.17 -11.97 18.83
CA ARG A 652 10.95 -13.01 19.84
C ARG A 652 11.57 -14.33 19.44
N ALA A 653 12.81 -14.53 19.84
CA ALA A 653 13.43 -15.83 19.88
C ALA A 653 12.70 -16.75 20.88
N ARG A 654 13.17 -17.99 20.98
CA ARG A 654 12.58 -19.01 21.88
C ARG A 654 13.64 -19.89 22.56
N GLY A 655 14.90 -19.84 22.11
CA GLY A 655 16.00 -20.63 22.64
C GLY A 655 16.76 -21.43 21.59
N GLY A 656 18.00 -21.76 21.93
CA GLY A 656 19.12 -21.66 21.00
C GLY A 656 19.96 -20.45 21.42
N ASP A 657 21.26 -20.41 21.08
CA ASP A 657 22.10 -19.25 21.39
C ASP A 657 21.86 -18.19 20.31
N ASP A 658 20.90 -17.29 20.57
CA ASP A 658 20.26 -16.43 19.58
C ASP A 658 20.97 -15.06 19.46
N VAL A 659 20.89 -14.42 18.29
CA VAL A 659 21.47 -13.08 18.03
C VAL A 659 20.40 -12.11 17.52
N MET A 660 20.30 -10.94 18.14
CA MET A 660 19.45 -9.83 17.70
C MET A 660 20.26 -8.54 17.64
N SER A 661 20.16 -7.79 16.54
CA SER A 661 20.90 -6.53 16.38
C SER A 661 20.15 -5.51 15.53
N VAL A 662 20.22 -4.23 15.92
CA VAL A 662 19.90 -3.11 15.02
C VAL A 662 21.10 -2.83 14.11
N ARG A 663 20.84 -2.57 12.82
CA ARG A 663 21.83 -2.18 11.80
C ARG A 663 21.56 -0.78 11.26
N ARG A 664 20.28 -0.45 11.08
CA ARG A 664 19.76 0.89 10.77
C ARG A 664 18.49 1.07 11.61
N GLU A 665 18.38 2.22 12.26
CA GLU A 665 17.28 2.54 13.17
C GLU A 665 15.91 2.45 12.50
N SER A 666 14.91 2.10 13.31
CA SER A 666 13.51 2.04 12.90
C SER A 666 12.74 3.20 13.55
N ALA A 667 11.73 3.72 12.85
CA ALA A 667 10.76 4.62 13.49
C ALA A 667 9.91 3.92 14.57
N ALA A 668 9.90 2.58 14.56
CA ALA A 668 9.19 1.73 15.50
C ALA A 668 10.06 1.33 16.70
N LYS A 669 9.50 1.33 17.91
CA LYS A 669 10.19 0.95 19.15
C LYS A 669 10.56 -0.53 19.13
N ILE A 670 11.84 -0.85 19.34
CA ILE A 670 12.35 -2.21 19.17
C ILE A 670 12.28 -2.95 20.51
N ARG A 671 11.86 -4.22 20.47
CA ARG A 671 11.82 -5.10 21.64
C ARG A 671 12.41 -6.45 21.34
N MET A 672 13.48 -6.79 22.04
CA MET A 672 14.24 -8.01 21.83
C MET A 672 14.01 -8.97 23.01
N PHE A 673 13.64 -10.21 22.70
CA PHE A 673 13.41 -11.27 23.69
C PHE A 673 14.13 -12.55 23.25
N GLY A 674 15.26 -12.89 23.87
CA GLY A 674 16.08 -14.08 23.57
C GLY A 674 15.39 -15.38 24.00
N GLY A 675 15.50 -15.69 25.29
CA GLY A 675 14.57 -16.53 26.03
C GLY A 675 15.18 -17.79 26.65
N ASN A 676 16.00 -18.56 25.92
CA ASN A 676 16.63 -19.79 26.44
C ASN A 676 17.93 -20.18 25.67
N GLY A 677 19.01 -19.44 25.89
CA GLY A 677 20.35 -19.69 25.32
C GLY A 677 21.37 -18.72 25.87
N ASP A 678 22.64 -18.82 25.48
CA ASP A 678 23.63 -17.77 25.78
C ASP A 678 23.50 -16.63 24.74
N ASP A 679 22.45 -15.80 24.88
CA ASP A 679 21.93 -14.90 23.84
C ASP A 679 22.71 -13.58 23.70
N ARG A 680 22.62 -12.92 22.54
CA ARG A 680 23.25 -11.62 22.27
C ARG A 680 22.29 -10.62 21.66
N LEU A 681 21.99 -9.56 22.40
CA LEU A 681 21.03 -8.53 22.05
C LEU A 681 21.76 -7.18 21.95
N PHE A 682 21.65 -6.53 20.80
CA PHE A 682 22.25 -5.21 20.54
C PHE A 682 21.14 -4.26 20.07
N GLY A 683 20.78 -3.30 20.93
CA GLY A 683 19.89 -2.19 20.61
C GLY A 683 20.52 -1.18 19.65
N GLY A 684 19.79 -0.10 19.38
CA GLY A 684 20.15 0.93 18.42
C GLY A 684 20.38 2.32 19.04
N GLU A 685 19.69 3.32 18.51
CA GLU A 685 19.63 4.69 19.02
C GLU A 685 18.16 5.08 19.23
N GLY A 686 17.66 5.13 20.47
CA GLY A 686 16.30 5.57 20.76
C GLY A 686 15.71 5.15 22.12
N TRP A 687 14.77 4.22 22.08
CA TRP A 687 14.20 3.57 23.28
C TRP A 687 13.98 2.10 22.96
N ASP A 688 14.77 1.23 23.58
CA ASP A 688 14.70 -0.20 23.39
C ASP A 688 14.30 -0.95 24.67
N LEU A 689 13.65 -2.11 24.49
CA LEU A 689 13.46 -3.11 25.54
C LEU A 689 14.23 -4.38 25.18
N LEU A 690 15.33 -4.66 25.87
CA LEU A 690 16.08 -5.91 25.70
C LEU A 690 15.82 -6.81 26.90
N SER A 691 15.47 -8.07 26.63
CA SER A 691 15.32 -9.12 27.62
C SER A 691 16.09 -10.35 27.15
N GLY A 692 17.15 -10.73 27.88
CA GLY A 692 17.90 -11.97 27.65
C GLY A 692 17.02 -13.18 27.88
N GLY A 693 16.93 -13.67 29.11
CA GLY A 693 15.94 -14.67 29.53
C GLY A 693 16.49 -15.72 30.48
N ASN A 694 17.01 -16.83 29.92
CA ASN A 694 17.60 -17.94 30.68
C ASN A 694 18.88 -18.42 29.98
N GLY A 695 20.06 -18.08 30.51
CA GLY A 695 21.34 -18.48 29.95
C GLY A 695 22.50 -17.62 30.45
N ARG A 696 23.51 -17.35 29.64
CA ARG A 696 24.44 -16.24 29.86
C ARG A 696 24.27 -15.22 28.75
N ASP A 697 23.57 -14.14 29.07
CA ASP A 697 23.15 -13.18 28.07
C ASP A 697 24.12 -11.99 27.98
N LEU A 698 24.20 -11.39 26.80
CA LEU A 698 24.99 -10.22 26.48
C LEU A 698 24.09 -9.14 25.86
N LEU A 699 23.77 -8.12 26.65
CA LEU A 699 22.89 -7.01 26.27
C LEU A 699 23.71 -5.72 26.11
N PHE A 700 23.48 -5.01 25.01
CA PHE A 700 23.89 -3.62 24.81
C PHE A 700 22.67 -2.80 24.43
N GLY A 701 22.35 -1.74 25.18
CA GLY A 701 21.36 -0.74 24.76
C GLY A 701 21.89 0.12 23.62
N ASN A 702 23.09 0.67 23.83
CA ASN A 702 23.84 1.60 22.97
C ASN A 702 23.45 3.08 23.17
N GLY A 703 22.40 3.58 22.51
CA GLY A 703 22.05 5.01 22.50
C GLY A 703 20.60 5.26 22.89
N GLY A 704 20.36 6.23 23.78
CA GLY A 704 19.02 6.52 24.30
C GLY A 704 18.77 5.94 25.71
N ASN A 705 17.50 5.81 26.09
CA ASN A 705 17.08 5.57 27.48
C ASN A 705 16.42 4.20 27.65
N ASP A 706 17.20 3.13 27.83
CA ASP A 706 16.69 1.77 27.59
C ASP A 706 16.09 1.05 28.82
N ASP A 707 15.38 -0.06 28.57
CA ASP A 707 14.86 -0.99 29.59
C ASP A 707 15.51 -2.36 29.38
N LEU A 708 16.67 -2.57 30.02
CA LEU A 708 17.53 -3.75 29.82
C LEU A 708 17.37 -4.78 30.95
N ARG A 709 17.17 -6.05 30.58
CA ARG A 709 16.87 -7.13 31.53
C ARG A 709 17.68 -8.38 31.21
N GLY A 710 18.56 -8.79 32.12
CA GLY A 710 19.34 -10.04 31.99
C GLY A 710 18.41 -11.24 32.07
N GLY A 711 18.09 -11.66 33.30
CA GLY A 711 17.01 -12.60 33.56
C GLY A 711 17.38 -13.64 34.60
N ALA A 712 17.89 -14.79 34.14
CA ALA A 712 18.33 -15.88 34.99
C ALA A 712 19.62 -16.50 34.41
N GLY A 713 20.77 -16.11 34.96
CA GLY A 713 22.03 -16.30 34.28
C GLY A 713 23.31 -15.91 35.03
N SER A 714 24.20 -15.23 34.31
CA SER A 714 25.48 -14.68 34.81
C SER A 714 25.96 -13.65 33.79
N ASP A 715 25.18 -12.60 33.69
CA ASP A 715 24.96 -11.86 32.44
C ASP A 715 25.89 -10.66 32.31
N ARG A 716 25.88 -10.05 31.13
CA ARG A 716 26.66 -8.86 30.80
C ARG A 716 25.75 -7.82 30.19
N ILE A 717 25.50 -6.74 30.92
CA ILE A 717 24.60 -5.69 30.49
C ILE A 717 25.38 -4.38 30.40
N PHE A 718 25.26 -3.73 29.26
CA PHE A 718 25.74 -2.38 29.00
C PHE A 718 24.51 -1.56 28.61
N GLY A 719 24.25 -0.45 29.32
CA GLY A 719 23.29 0.57 28.90
C GLY A 719 23.82 1.30 27.67
N GLY A 720 24.13 2.59 27.82
CA GLY A 720 25.21 3.19 27.05
C GLY A 720 25.27 4.71 27.13
N ALA A 721 24.25 5.37 26.62
CA ALA A 721 24.20 6.82 26.49
C ALA A 721 22.76 7.38 26.56
N GLY A 722 22.17 7.30 27.75
CA GLY A 722 20.96 7.99 28.17
C GLY A 722 20.55 7.55 29.58
N ASP A 723 19.35 7.91 30.02
CA ASP A 723 18.87 7.62 31.38
C ASP A 723 18.31 6.19 31.46
N ASP A 724 19.20 5.19 31.53
CA ASP A 724 18.88 3.76 31.42
C ASP A 724 18.20 3.15 32.66
N PHE A 725 17.30 2.19 32.45
CA PHE A 725 16.80 1.26 33.48
C PHE A 725 17.34 -0.15 33.24
N ILE A 726 18.01 -0.72 34.25
CA ILE A 726 18.63 -2.06 34.15
C ILE A 726 18.15 -2.96 35.30
N ASP A 727 17.69 -4.17 34.99
CA ASP A 727 17.44 -5.23 35.99
C ASP A 727 18.22 -6.50 35.62
N ALA A 728 19.27 -6.80 36.39
CA ALA A 728 20.14 -7.96 36.12
C ALA A 728 19.43 -9.31 36.32
N GLY A 729 18.50 -9.41 37.29
CA GLY A 729 17.72 -10.63 37.55
C GLY A 729 18.32 -11.59 38.58
N GLU A 730 18.48 -12.86 38.24
CA GLU A 730 19.08 -13.90 39.09
C GLU A 730 20.43 -14.38 38.53
N GLY A 731 21.56 -14.02 39.13
CA GLY A 731 22.84 -14.38 38.53
C GLY A 731 24.10 -14.00 39.29
N HIS A 732 25.15 -13.70 38.54
CA HIS A 732 26.50 -13.29 38.98
C HIS A 732 26.99 -12.26 37.97
N ASP A 733 26.31 -11.13 37.95
CA ASP A 733 26.14 -10.34 36.73
C ASP A 733 27.11 -9.16 36.68
N LEU A 734 27.45 -8.72 35.47
CA LEU A 734 28.34 -7.60 35.21
C LEU A 734 27.58 -6.50 34.46
N VAL A 735 27.24 -5.44 35.20
CA VAL A 735 26.46 -4.31 34.69
C VAL A 735 27.35 -3.08 34.57
N PHE A 736 27.26 -2.42 33.42
CA PHE A 736 27.64 -1.03 33.22
C PHE A 736 26.36 -0.30 32.79
N GLY A 737 26.02 0.80 33.46
CA GLY A 737 25.00 1.73 32.94
C GLY A 737 25.57 2.46 31.73
N GLY A 738 25.95 3.73 31.90
CA GLY A 738 26.66 4.42 30.83
C GLY A 738 26.91 5.88 31.13
N ARG A 739 26.50 6.74 30.19
CA ARG A 739 26.40 8.19 30.40
C ARG A 739 24.93 8.54 30.60
N GLY A 740 24.52 8.88 31.82
CA GLY A 740 23.13 9.24 32.10
C GLY A 740 22.81 9.30 33.58
N ALA A 741 21.52 9.25 33.93
CA ALA A 741 21.03 9.11 35.29
C ALA A 741 20.51 7.67 35.55
N ASP A 742 21.37 6.68 35.29
CA ASP A 742 21.03 5.26 35.23
C ASP A 742 20.39 4.73 36.53
N PHE A 743 19.44 3.79 36.40
CA PHE A 743 18.83 3.08 37.52
C PHE A 743 19.05 1.56 37.40
N ILE A 744 19.96 1.03 38.23
CA ILE A 744 20.42 -0.36 38.18
C ILE A 744 19.88 -1.16 39.37
N LEU A 745 19.12 -2.22 39.08
CA LEU A 745 18.82 -3.30 40.00
C LEU A 745 19.80 -4.44 39.76
N THR A 746 20.61 -4.80 40.77
CA THR A 746 21.56 -5.93 40.63
C THR A 746 20.94 -7.30 40.89
N GLY A 747 19.69 -7.34 41.36
CA GLY A 747 18.95 -8.58 41.51
C GLY A 747 19.49 -9.50 42.63
N LEU A 748 19.70 -10.78 42.30
CA LEU A 748 20.01 -11.86 43.24
C LEU A 748 21.35 -12.57 42.95
N GLY A 749 22.47 -12.07 43.48
CA GLY A 749 23.65 -12.92 43.64
C GLY A 749 24.94 -12.28 44.15
N PHE A 750 25.94 -12.26 43.27
CA PHE A 750 27.28 -11.74 43.50
C PHE A 750 27.69 -10.88 42.29
N ASP A 751 27.15 -9.68 42.29
CA ASP A 751 27.02 -8.85 41.09
C ASP A 751 28.04 -7.71 41.13
N ILE A 752 28.47 -7.24 39.97
CA ILE A 752 29.38 -6.11 39.79
C ILE A 752 28.68 -5.08 38.92
N ALA A 753 28.17 -4.02 39.56
CA ALA A 753 27.53 -2.91 38.87
C ALA A 753 28.39 -1.64 38.94
N PHE A 754 28.54 -0.99 37.79
CA PHE A 754 28.98 0.39 37.64
C PHE A 754 27.82 1.15 36.97
N GLY A 755 27.52 2.38 37.39
CA GLY A 755 26.78 3.31 36.54
C GLY A 755 27.77 3.92 35.54
N GLY A 756 28.13 5.19 35.69
CA GLY A 756 29.22 5.76 34.92
C GLY A 756 29.35 7.28 35.04
N PRO A 757 29.59 7.99 33.92
CA PRO A 757 29.54 9.44 33.88
C PRO A 757 28.11 10.02 34.05
N GLY A 758 27.58 10.05 35.27
CA GLY A 758 26.36 10.83 35.54
C GLY A 758 25.81 10.77 36.97
N HIS A 759 24.50 10.52 37.09
CA HIS A 759 23.70 10.66 38.32
C HIS A 759 22.98 9.36 38.75
N ASP A 760 23.74 8.28 38.66
CA ASP A 760 23.31 6.89 38.76
C ASP A 760 22.80 6.46 40.15
N THR A 761 21.87 5.49 40.16
CA THR A 761 21.30 4.84 41.34
C THR A 761 21.45 3.31 41.22
N ILE A 762 22.02 2.66 42.24
CA ILE A 762 22.21 1.19 42.27
C ILE A 762 21.52 0.60 43.52
N ASP A 763 20.53 -0.28 43.33
CA ASP A 763 19.78 -0.99 44.39
C ASP A 763 20.12 -2.49 44.39
N GLY A 764 21.07 -2.87 45.25
CA GLY A 764 21.46 -4.27 45.48
C GLY A 764 20.41 -5.05 46.28
N ARG A 765 19.40 -5.59 45.60
CA ARG A 765 18.18 -6.20 46.17
C ARG A 765 18.37 -7.58 46.80
N THR A 766 19.18 -7.65 47.85
CA THR A 766 19.30 -8.86 48.68
C THR A 766 17.95 -9.40 49.18
N ASP A 767 17.71 -10.70 48.95
CA ASP A 767 16.50 -11.43 49.34
C ASP A 767 16.15 -11.20 50.82
N ARG A 768 15.07 -10.43 51.06
CA ARG A 768 14.54 -10.16 52.41
C ARG A 768 13.77 -11.36 52.98
N ARG A 769 14.38 -12.54 53.00
CA ARG A 769 13.95 -13.65 53.88
C ARG A 769 13.84 -13.10 55.29
N ARG A 770 12.62 -13.13 55.83
CA ARG A 770 12.37 -12.75 57.22
C ARG A 770 13.30 -13.54 58.14
N VAL A 771 14.33 -12.88 58.68
CA VAL A 771 15.14 -13.44 59.77
C VAL A 771 14.22 -13.63 60.96
N ALA A 772 13.71 -14.86 61.11
CA ALA A 772 12.91 -15.25 62.26
C ALA A 772 13.77 -15.04 63.51
N LYS A 773 13.37 -14.11 64.38
CA LYS A 773 14.13 -13.76 65.58
C LYS A 773 14.31 -14.99 66.47
N LYS A 774 15.49 -15.60 66.39
CA LYS A 774 15.95 -16.66 67.28
C LYS A 774 15.90 -16.12 68.72
N PRO A 775 15.15 -16.72 69.65
CA PRO A 775 15.10 -16.24 71.03
C PRO A 775 16.50 -16.28 71.67
N PRO A 776 16.86 -15.30 72.51
CA PRO A 776 18.15 -15.27 73.17
C PRO A 776 18.29 -16.42 74.20
N ALA A 777 19.50 -16.94 74.33
CA ALA A 777 19.84 -17.91 75.38
C ALA A 777 19.79 -17.28 76.78
N PRO A 778 19.48 -18.05 77.84
CA PRO A 778 19.30 -17.52 79.19
C PRO A 778 20.62 -17.07 79.85
N ARG A 779 20.53 -16.08 80.76
CA ARG A 779 21.62 -15.69 81.66
C ARG A 779 21.67 -16.59 82.91
N SER A 780 22.81 -16.60 83.58
CA SER A 780 23.15 -17.45 84.73
C SER A 780 23.12 -16.72 86.08
N GLY A 781 23.02 -17.50 87.17
CA GLY A 781 23.02 -17.05 88.58
C GLY A 781 21.61 -16.82 89.15
N GLU A 782 21.28 -17.20 90.39
CA GLU A 782 22.01 -17.96 91.43
C GLU A 782 21.02 -18.75 92.33
N PRO A 783 21.45 -19.65 93.24
CA PRO A 783 20.57 -20.65 93.85
C PRO A 783 19.83 -20.20 95.12
N GLY A 784 18.61 -20.71 95.35
CA GLY A 784 17.84 -20.44 96.57
C GLY A 784 16.60 -21.35 96.79
N SER A 785 16.81 -22.48 97.45
CA SER A 785 15.87 -23.25 98.32
C SER A 785 14.34 -23.27 98.05
N GLY A 786 13.74 -24.48 98.09
CA GLY A 786 12.49 -24.66 98.87
C GLY A 786 11.31 -25.44 98.29
N LYS A 787 11.45 -26.77 98.20
CA LYS A 787 10.43 -27.84 98.48
C LYS A 787 8.96 -27.75 97.99
N SER A 788 8.38 -28.95 97.88
CA SER A 788 6.94 -29.28 97.88
C SER A 788 6.12 -28.88 96.65
N ASP A 789 5.04 -29.58 96.30
CA ASP A 789 4.73 -31.03 96.32
C ASP A 789 3.35 -31.19 95.67
N SER A 790 3.06 -32.37 95.10
CA SER A 790 1.70 -32.85 94.75
C SER A 790 0.87 -31.99 93.76
N ASP A 791 -0.34 -32.39 93.41
CA ASP A 791 -0.75 -33.62 92.70
C ASP A 791 -2.11 -33.32 92.03
N SER A 792 -2.47 -34.14 91.05
CA SER A 792 -3.85 -34.58 90.82
C SER A 792 -4.85 -33.71 90.04
N LYS A 793 -5.29 -34.31 88.93
CA LYS A 793 -6.68 -34.77 88.70
C LYS A 793 -7.84 -33.75 88.67
N LYS A 794 -8.35 -33.61 87.43
CA LYS A 794 -9.69 -34.07 86.98
C LYS A 794 -10.94 -33.17 87.10
N HIS A 795 -11.71 -33.33 86.02
CA HIS A 795 -13.18 -33.26 85.88
C HIS A 795 -13.84 -31.87 85.82
N ASN A 796 -14.70 -31.53 84.83
CA ASN A 796 -15.72 -32.23 84.01
C ASN A 796 -17.14 -32.18 84.59
N ARG A 797 -18.01 -31.36 83.95
CA ARG A 797 -19.43 -31.60 83.56
C ARG A 797 -19.95 -30.32 82.86
N SER A 798 -20.54 -30.36 81.65
CA SER A 798 -21.91 -30.78 81.27
C SER A 798 -23.00 -29.97 81.99
N ARG A 799 -24.07 -29.45 81.38
CA ARG A 799 -24.83 -29.76 80.13
C ARG A 799 -25.32 -28.44 79.48
N ASN A 800 -25.97 -28.36 78.31
CA ASN A 800 -26.44 -29.34 77.30
C ASN A 800 -26.22 -28.73 75.87
N ASP A 801 -26.93 -28.94 74.75
CA ASP A 801 -28.11 -29.74 74.37
C ASP A 801 -28.00 -30.28 72.91
N ALA A 802 -29.09 -30.74 72.27
CA ALA A 802 -29.05 -31.61 71.09
C ALA A 802 -29.65 -31.08 69.75
N PRO A 803 -29.17 -31.59 68.58
CA PRO A 803 -29.63 -31.28 67.21
C PRO A 803 -30.54 -32.40 66.62
N PRO A 804 -30.72 -32.55 65.28
CA PRO A 804 -29.74 -33.23 64.39
C PRO A 804 -29.66 -32.54 62.98
N GLN A 805 -29.04 -32.99 61.87
CA GLN A 805 -28.25 -34.14 61.34
C GLN A 805 -27.18 -33.52 60.36
N VAL A 806 -26.44 -34.17 59.43
CA VAL A 806 -25.46 -35.29 59.34
C VAL A 806 -24.65 -34.97 58.05
N ALA A 807 -23.33 -34.74 58.01
CA ALA A 807 -22.15 -35.57 58.32
C ALA A 807 -21.80 -36.61 57.22
N LYS A 808 -20.70 -36.41 56.46
CA LYS A 808 -19.35 -37.06 56.59
C LYS A 808 -19.19 -38.40 55.80
N ARG A 809 -18.02 -39.03 55.63
CA ARG A 809 -16.59 -38.65 55.37
C ARG A 809 -15.71 -39.92 55.50
N GLN A 810 -14.77 -40.18 54.57
CA GLN A 810 -13.60 -41.11 54.67
C GLN A 810 -13.85 -42.62 54.94
N GLU A 811 -12.97 -43.49 54.41
CA GLU A 811 -12.23 -44.49 55.22
C GLU A 811 -10.90 -44.90 54.53
N LEU A 812 -10.28 -46.07 54.84
CA LEU A 812 -8.82 -46.25 54.70
C LEU A 812 -8.27 -47.66 54.35
N GLN A 813 -7.22 -47.67 53.51
CA GLN A 813 -6.05 -48.58 53.47
C GLN A 813 -6.11 -50.09 53.11
N SER A 814 -5.03 -50.51 52.42
CA SER A 814 -4.33 -51.82 52.40
C SER A 814 -4.68 -52.87 51.32
N GLY A 815 -3.68 -53.68 50.89
CA GLY A 815 -3.90 -54.92 50.10
C GLY A 815 -2.96 -55.22 48.91
N GLU A 816 -1.70 -55.60 49.20
CA GLU A 816 -0.66 -56.33 48.42
C GLU A 816 -0.82 -56.82 46.95
N SER A 817 0.36 -56.97 46.31
CA SER A 817 0.80 -58.08 45.44
C SER A 817 0.95 -57.83 43.93
N ALA A 818 1.87 -58.59 43.30
CA ALA A 818 2.39 -58.35 41.95
C ALA A 818 2.49 -59.61 41.08
N LYS A 819 2.37 -59.43 39.76
CA LYS A 819 3.02 -60.16 38.64
C LYS A 819 2.68 -59.41 37.33
N GLN A 820 3.55 -59.08 36.37
CA GLN A 820 4.80 -59.66 35.81
C GLN A 820 4.57 -60.39 34.47
N HIS A 821 5.32 -59.97 33.43
CA HIS A 821 5.55 -60.62 32.12
C HIS A 821 4.37 -60.63 31.11
N ARG A 822 4.56 -60.08 29.89
CA ARG A 822 5.10 -60.67 28.62
C ARG A 822 3.95 -61.13 27.70
N SER A 823 4.12 -61.31 26.38
CA SER A 823 5.03 -60.74 25.36
C SER A 823 4.52 -61.19 23.97
N ASP A 824 5.08 -60.63 22.90
CA ASP A 824 5.02 -61.13 21.51
C ASP A 824 3.62 -61.07 20.82
N ALA A 825 3.39 -60.50 19.63
CA ALA A 825 4.13 -60.27 18.36
C ALA A 825 3.86 -61.33 17.27
N LYS A 826 3.83 -60.87 15.99
CA LYS A 826 3.51 -61.62 14.74
C LYS A 826 2.02 -62.03 14.63
N SER A 827 1.43 -62.27 13.47
CA SER A 827 1.65 -61.91 12.03
C SER A 827 0.28 -62.13 11.31
N GLU A 828 0.04 -62.02 10.00
CA GLU A 828 0.89 -61.92 8.80
C GLU A 828 0.15 -61.34 7.57
N GLN A 829 0.89 -61.19 6.47
CA GLN A 829 0.55 -60.90 5.06
C GLN A 829 -0.84 -61.37 4.53
N GLY A 830 -1.44 -60.61 3.59
CA GLY A 830 -2.79 -60.91 3.04
C GLY A 830 -3.05 -60.90 1.51
N ARG A 831 -2.20 -60.28 0.66
CA ARG A 831 -2.35 -60.16 -0.84
C ARG A 831 -3.54 -59.28 -1.33
N ARG A 832 -3.32 -58.35 -2.28
CA ARG A 832 -3.43 -58.43 -3.77
C ARG A 832 -4.81 -58.94 -4.27
N ARG A 833 -5.42 -58.42 -5.35
CA ARG A 833 -4.81 -57.97 -6.63
C ARG A 833 -5.84 -57.24 -7.54
N THR A 834 -5.39 -56.27 -8.37
CA THR A 834 -5.94 -55.83 -9.71
C THR A 834 -7.42 -55.40 -9.85
N GLY A 835 -7.79 -54.38 -10.66
CA GLY A 835 -7.01 -53.39 -11.43
C GLY A 835 -7.55 -53.13 -12.87
N ARG A 836 -7.31 -51.91 -13.41
CA ARG A 836 -7.77 -51.35 -14.72
C ARG A 836 -9.30 -51.12 -14.82
N GLY A 837 -9.82 -50.08 -15.50
CA GLY A 837 -9.18 -48.92 -16.16
C GLY A 837 -10.01 -48.40 -17.35
N ARG A 838 -9.97 -47.06 -17.60
CA ARG A 838 -10.55 -46.31 -18.75
C ARG A 838 -12.03 -46.55 -19.10
N ALA A 839 -12.85 -45.52 -18.91
CA ALA A 839 -13.14 -44.65 -20.05
C ALA A 839 -12.22 -43.42 -19.89
#